data_AF-A0A936I3D8-F1
#
_entry.id   AF-A0A936I3D8-F1
#
_cell.length_a   1.000
_cell.length_b   1.000
_cell.length_c   1.000
_cell.angle_alpha   90.00
_cell.angle_beta   90.00
_cell.angle_gamma   90.00
#
_symmetry.space_group_name_H-M   'P 1'
#
loop_
_entity.id
_entity.type
_entity.pdbx_description
1 polymer ?
#
loop_
_entity_poly.entity_id
_entity_poly.type
_entity_poly.pdbx_seq_one_letter_code
_entity_poly.pdbx_strand_id
1 'polypeptide(L)'
;MRHLRLILPLLLCTSVATRSVGQNGSIDLSFNPQDQGYGIGDGCGSAPMGDHGVEDMLGLPGGGYMAAGGLGYGGDLSGILAIGTACDQAGTRTNYLNAGDGVLRTAVRQVDGKFLFGGVFGPYLQSSSTHEVRRLNADGTLDITYNPNSAFIFNDAVNCIAMKQDGTFIVGGAFTTYGPYTKFRILRLNSNGSLGNQFLANLNGEVHALAVEPSGLVIAAGAFTQFDGSNRIVRFDQIANSTDATWNMAGTGPNGVVRAIALQPDGKILMAGDFTDVNGTPRNRIARLNVNGSVDTGFDPGSGCNGSVRRIQLRSDGKVDLIGDFTQVNGSTKAGMARLFAHGALDTSFDIGTGPDDTIRDVTYDGAGRLVVGGLFRYWNGIPCTYMMRLLANGAPDPSYVNNAANYPVTAVLPLANGGALIGGVFNRYNGEERVGLARLLRDGSVDPTFSSALRLINLTNVGPVTMRQRPDGKYLIGGSFRADQSTRYNLVLLNTDGTWDQTFQSHFTSDWGENVKDLVVLPDNRALVCGSFIWPSLKKVVRLLADGTADPSFTTQVAQNGDILCMAVQPDGRVLIAGDFTLLQGTGTVLGRIARLMPDGTFDPSFIPGSGFDQEVEHIALRPDGRIVVSGRFTNYQGTPRARVAQLLPDGSLDTSFDTGSNGLWGPIAIAADGSLLNGGSIPGVPSTAGIRRFSEQGTLDLSYQNGHAPANSTIKAMALDVDRLYVGGWFTELSGIGRNRITRVNTGNNVSVFVSVKAWLEGPWNNVTLRMNDFQRSLGTIPLQEPYTALGYGFVNSTAGATIAPSVLTTTGTTAIVDWVVLELRSEGSPGTIASSRAALIRSDGQVVDLDGGSLVEMRVPPGNYHVALRHRNHLGAMTATALPLSHVNTTIDLTSTTTLTYGTNARKNVGGRMMLWAGDVNFNGQVKYAGSNNDRDPILVRIGGTVPTAIATGYRQEDVNLNGQVKYAGVSNDRDPQLVNIGGTVPTAVRTAQLP
;
A
#
# COMPACT_ATOMS: atom_id res chain seq x y z
N MET A 1 14.68 8.57 -51.54
CA MET A 1 15.44 9.69 -52.15
C MET A 1 15.02 10.99 -51.47
N ARG A 2 15.90 12.02 -51.44
CA ARG A 2 15.66 13.48 -51.28
C ARG A 2 14.37 13.94 -50.54
N HIS A 3 14.46 14.48 -49.32
CA HIS A 3 14.58 15.94 -49.01
C HIS A 3 13.22 16.69 -48.93
N LEU A 4 13.03 17.80 -48.18
CA LEU A 4 13.63 18.36 -46.94
C LEU A 4 12.80 19.62 -46.51
N ARG A 5 12.87 20.03 -45.22
CA ARG A 5 12.51 21.36 -44.63
C ARG A 5 11.02 21.76 -44.39
N LEU A 6 10.63 21.72 -43.11
CA LEU A 6 10.48 22.88 -42.19
C LEU A 6 9.98 24.24 -42.74
N ILE A 7 8.92 24.81 -42.13
CA ILE A 7 8.86 26.15 -41.45
C ILE A 7 7.41 26.48 -40.99
N LEU A 8 7.27 27.22 -39.88
CA LEU A 8 6.01 27.79 -39.33
C LEU A 8 5.98 29.33 -39.53
N PRO A 9 4.81 30.00 -39.57
CA PRO A 9 4.47 30.89 -38.45
C PRO A 9 2.96 31.05 -38.12
N LEU A 10 2.66 31.91 -37.12
CA LEU A 10 1.37 32.10 -36.42
C LEU A 10 0.45 33.23 -36.98
N LEU A 11 -0.68 33.48 -36.28
CA LEU A 11 -1.39 34.78 -36.08
C LEU A 11 -2.31 35.25 -37.25
N LEU A 12 -3.30 36.17 -37.17
CA LEU A 12 -3.93 37.17 -36.23
C LEU A 12 -5.44 37.33 -36.69
N CYS A 13 -6.46 37.95 -36.07
CA CYS A 13 -6.77 38.57 -34.75
C CYS A 13 -8.27 38.98 -34.67
N THR A 14 -8.93 38.91 -33.49
CA THR A 14 -9.85 39.96 -32.95
C THR A 14 -10.08 39.71 -31.44
N SER A 15 -9.87 40.61 -30.45
CA SER A 15 -10.22 42.04 -30.26
C SER A 15 -11.72 42.27 -29.95
N VAL A 16 -12.13 43.13 -29.01
CA VAL A 16 -11.69 44.53 -28.73
C VAL A 16 -11.68 44.91 -27.23
N ALA A 17 -10.71 45.76 -26.87
CA ALA A 17 -10.61 46.88 -25.87
C ALA A 17 -11.71 47.09 -24.79
N THR A 18 -11.45 47.73 -23.64
CA THR A 18 -10.75 49.04 -23.46
C THR A 18 -9.81 49.14 -22.23
N ARG A 19 -9.09 50.27 -22.15
CA ARG A 19 -8.09 50.61 -21.13
C ARG A 19 -8.21 52.10 -20.77
N SER A 20 -8.05 52.47 -19.50
CA SER A 20 -7.72 53.83 -19.07
C SER A 20 -6.50 53.80 -18.14
N VAL A 21 -5.91 54.97 -17.87
CA VAL A 21 -4.65 55.11 -17.13
C VAL A 21 -4.77 56.23 -16.10
N GLY A 22 -4.30 55.97 -14.87
CA GLY A 22 -4.07 56.95 -13.81
C GLY A 22 -2.70 56.69 -13.17
N GLN A 23 -2.04 57.73 -12.64
CA GLN A 23 -0.61 57.72 -12.32
C GLN A 23 -0.26 57.80 -10.83
N ASN A 24 0.99 57.40 -10.54
CA ASN A 24 1.86 57.78 -9.42
C ASN A 24 1.58 57.20 -8.02
N GLY A 25 2.67 56.77 -7.38
CA GLY A 25 2.69 56.13 -6.06
C GLY A 25 4.00 55.39 -5.77
N SER A 26 5.14 56.00 -6.11
CA SER A 26 6.47 55.37 -5.97
C SER A 26 7.08 55.57 -4.58
N ILE A 27 7.45 54.49 -3.90
CA ILE A 27 8.50 54.46 -2.89
C ILE A 27 9.41 53.24 -3.18
N ASP A 28 10.71 53.46 -3.02
CA ASP A 28 11.80 52.50 -3.20
C ASP A 28 12.56 52.35 -1.87
N LEU A 29 13.64 51.57 -1.86
CA LEU A 29 14.67 51.43 -0.81
C LEU A 29 14.40 50.39 0.28
N SER A 30 14.89 49.17 0.00
CA SER A 30 15.88 48.44 0.81
C SER A 30 16.00 48.69 2.32
N PHE A 31 16.07 47.60 3.07
CA PHE A 31 16.85 47.55 4.32
C PHE A 31 17.77 46.32 4.35
N ASN A 32 18.95 46.50 4.95
CA ASN A 32 19.95 45.45 5.21
C ASN A 32 20.20 45.42 6.76
N PRO A 33 21.26 44.81 7.33
CA PRO A 33 21.10 43.79 8.38
C PRO A 33 21.52 44.30 9.78
N GLN A 34 21.79 43.35 10.70
CA GLN A 34 22.37 43.51 12.05
C GLN A 34 21.38 43.99 13.15
N ASP A 35 21.47 43.54 14.42
CA ASP A 35 22.38 42.51 14.99
C ASP A 35 21.88 41.86 16.31
N GLN A 36 22.42 40.68 16.63
CA GLN A 36 22.41 39.94 17.94
C GLN A 36 21.02 39.64 18.57
N GLY A 37 20.78 38.59 19.38
CA GLY A 37 21.59 37.54 20.02
C GLY A 37 20.90 37.21 21.38
N TYR A 38 20.91 36.01 21.99
CA TYR A 38 21.61 34.71 21.81
C TYR A 38 20.60 33.57 22.09
N GLY A 39 20.88 32.27 21.87
CA GLY A 39 22.13 31.60 21.44
C GLY A 39 21.92 30.10 21.15
N ILE A 40 23.00 29.42 20.75
CA ILE A 40 23.01 28.01 20.33
C ILE A 40 23.09 27.08 21.55
N GLY A 41 22.40 25.95 21.52
CA GLY A 41 22.53 24.87 22.49
C GLY A 41 22.41 23.51 21.81
N ASP A 42 23.55 22.94 21.39
CA ASP A 42 23.60 21.57 20.88
C ASP A 42 23.25 20.57 21.99
N GLY A 43 22.33 19.65 21.70
CA GLY A 43 21.88 18.62 22.63
C GLY A 43 21.61 17.31 21.90
N CYS A 44 22.50 16.33 22.09
CA CYS A 44 22.26 14.97 21.58
C CYS A 44 21.02 14.37 22.27
N GLY A 45 20.06 13.89 21.48
CA GLY A 45 18.77 13.39 21.97
C GLY A 45 18.27 12.22 21.13
N SER A 46 18.81 11.03 21.42
CA SER A 46 18.40 9.69 20.97
C SER A 46 17.03 9.57 20.26
N ALA A 47 17.05 9.18 18.98
CA ALA A 47 15.83 8.77 18.27
C ALA A 47 15.40 7.35 18.68
N PRO A 48 14.11 7.10 18.95
CA PRO A 48 13.59 5.75 19.14
C PRO A 48 13.36 5.05 17.78
N MET A 49 13.84 3.82 17.63
CA MET A 49 13.57 2.98 16.45
C MET A 49 12.37 2.05 16.71
N GLY A 50 11.60 1.75 15.66
CA GLY A 50 10.45 0.82 15.71
C GLY A 50 10.65 -0.38 14.79
N ASP A 51 10.08 -1.53 15.18
CA ASP A 51 10.32 -2.82 14.53
C ASP A 51 9.60 -3.02 13.18
N HIS A 52 10.27 -3.76 12.28
CA HIS A 52 9.64 -4.43 11.14
C HIS A 52 9.96 -5.93 11.17
N GLY A 53 8.94 -6.77 10.99
CA GLY A 53 9.05 -8.23 11.10
C GLY A 53 9.79 -8.90 9.94
N VAL A 54 10.38 -10.07 10.20
CA VAL A 54 11.31 -10.76 9.29
C VAL A 54 10.70 -12.04 8.70
N GLU A 55 10.00 -11.94 7.57
CA GLU A 55 9.79 -13.04 6.62
C GLU A 55 9.67 -12.51 5.18
N ASP A 56 10.78 -12.50 4.40
CA ASP A 56 10.78 -12.58 2.91
C ASP A 56 12.21 -12.58 2.29
N MET A 57 13.22 -12.08 3.01
CA MET A 57 14.52 -11.62 2.46
C MET A 57 15.47 -12.67 1.80
N LEU A 58 15.10 -13.94 1.61
CA LEU A 58 15.99 -14.98 1.04
C LEU A 58 15.31 -15.96 0.06
N GLY A 59 14.60 -15.43 -0.95
CA GLY A 59 14.13 -16.21 -2.09
C GLY A 59 15.26 -16.69 -3.01
N LEU A 60 15.80 -17.90 -2.78
CA LEU A 60 16.76 -18.58 -3.67
C LEU A 60 16.35 -20.04 -3.97
N PRO A 61 15.70 -20.31 -5.13
CA PRO A 61 15.42 -21.66 -5.59
C PRO A 61 16.53 -22.23 -6.48
N GLY A 62 16.92 -23.49 -6.24
CA GLY A 62 17.81 -24.26 -7.11
C GLY A 62 19.31 -24.18 -6.74
N GLY A 63 19.97 -25.34 -6.74
CA GLY A 63 21.37 -25.45 -6.32
C GLY A 63 22.38 -25.08 -7.42
N GLY A 64 23.33 -24.20 -7.07
CA GLY A 64 24.51 -23.87 -7.85
C GLY A 64 25.40 -22.91 -7.09
N TYR A 65 26.70 -23.19 -6.98
CA TYR A 65 27.64 -22.37 -6.20
C TYR A 65 27.97 -21.04 -6.88
N MET A 66 27.07 -20.07 -6.78
CA MET A 66 27.36 -18.66 -7.04
C MET A 66 28.02 -18.05 -5.81
N ALA A 67 29.24 -17.54 -5.95
CA ALA A 67 29.94 -16.90 -4.85
C ALA A 67 29.20 -15.63 -4.40
N ALA A 68 29.01 -15.47 -3.09
CA ALA A 68 28.51 -14.23 -2.52
C ALA A 68 29.55 -13.12 -2.73
N GLY A 69 29.33 -12.27 -3.72
CA GLY A 69 30.15 -11.08 -3.95
C GLY A 69 30.09 -10.17 -2.71
N GLY A 70 31.25 -9.85 -2.13
CA GLY A 70 31.31 -9.11 -0.87
C GLY A 70 30.65 -7.75 -0.99
N LEU A 71 29.78 -7.43 -0.01
CA LEU A 71 29.18 -6.10 0.13
C LEU A 71 30.30 -5.07 0.26
N GLY A 72 30.41 -4.17 -0.73
CA GLY A 72 31.49 -3.20 -0.86
C GLY A 72 31.35 -1.99 0.07
N TYR A 73 32.47 -1.33 0.33
CA TYR A 73 32.60 -0.27 1.33
C TYR A 73 31.80 1.00 1.03
N GLY A 74 30.94 1.38 1.98
CA GLY A 74 30.29 2.70 2.00
C GLY A 74 28.78 2.71 2.27
N GLY A 75 28.17 1.55 2.55
CA GLY A 75 26.79 1.45 3.05
C GLY A 75 26.77 1.34 4.58
N ASP A 76 26.04 2.23 5.24
CA ASP A 76 25.64 2.06 6.63
C ASP A 76 24.36 1.21 6.63
N LEU A 77 24.40 -0.01 7.15
CA LEU A 77 23.24 -0.93 7.17
C LEU A 77 22.19 -0.59 8.25
N SER A 78 22.30 0.60 8.86
CA SER A 78 21.46 1.12 9.96
C SER A 78 19.96 1.21 9.64
N GLY A 79 19.56 1.08 8.38
CA GLY A 79 18.16 1.08 7.94
C GLY A 79 17.54 -0.28 7.62
N ILE A 80 18.29 -1.39 7.69
CA ILE A 80 17.84 -2.72 7.19
C ILE A 80 17.90 -3.84 8.23
N LEU A 81 18.48 -3.61 9.43
CA LEU A 81 18.57 -4.67 10.45
C LEU A 81 18.39 -4.17 11.89
N ALA A 82 17.14 -3.87 12.26
CA ALA A 82 16.72 -3.95 13.65
C ALA A 82 16.43 -5.42 13.99
N ILE A 83 17.19 -6.01 14.92
CA ILE A 83 16.84 -7.32 15.51
C ILE A 83 16.11 -6.98 16.80
N GLY A 84 14.79 -7.12 16.75
CA GLY A 84 13.88 -6.36 17.60
C GLY A 84 14.03 -6.60 19.10
N THR A 85 13.67 -5.57 19.87
CA THR A 85 13.65 -5.63 21.34
C THR A 85 12.41 -6.35 21.84
N ALA A 86 12.40 -7.69 21.71
CA ALA A 86 11.46 -8.51 22.47
C ALA A 86 11.79 -8.38 23.97
N CYS A 87 10.83 -7.83 24.73
CA CYS A 87 10.85 -7.80 26.19
C CYS A 87 9.74 -8.71 26.69
N ASP A 88 10.08 -9.76 27.43
CA ASP A 88 9.07 -10.59 28.11
C ASP A 88 8.56 -9.89 29.39
N GLN A 89 7.44 -10.36 29.92
CA GLN A 89 6.87 -9.84 31.17
C GLN A 89 7.63 -10.28 32.44
N ALA A 90 8.78 -10.96 32.32
CA ALA A 90 9.56 -11.50 33.42
C ALA A 90 10.88 -10.74 33.70
N GLY A 91 11.33 -9.88 32.77
CA GLY A 91 12.53 -9.05 32.95
C GLY A 91 13.85 -9.77 32.70
N THR A 92 13.81 -10.99 32.15
CA THR A 92 14.98 -11.76 31.73
C THR A 92 15.44 -11.32 30.34
N ARG A 93 16.58 -10.62 30.27
CA ARG A 93 17.12 -10.07 29.00
C ARG A 93 17.57 -11.19 28.05
N THR A 94 16.92 -11.33 26.91
CA THR A 94 17.31 -12.25 25.82
C THR A 94 18.34 -11.65 24.86
N ASN A 95 19.20 -12.51 24.29
CA ASN A 95 20.38 -12.07 23.55
C ASN A 95 20.07 -11.78 22.06
N TYR A 96 19.89 -10.50 21.72
CA TYR A 96 19.75 -10.00 20.35
C TYR A 96 20.87 -9.01 19.99
N LEU A 97 21.13 -8.79 18.69
CA LEU A 97 22.12 -7.81 18.25
C LEU A 97 21.57 -6.40 18.39
N ASN A 98 22.10 -5.63 19.34
CA ASN A 98 21.98 -4.18 19.35
C ASN A 98 23.33 -3.56 18.98
N ALA A 99 23.34 -2.66 18.00
CA ALA A 99 24.57 -2.03 17.50
C ALA A 99 25.06 -0.85 18.36
N GLY A 100 24.18 -0.28 19.20
CA GLY A 100 24.38 1.04 19.80
C GLY A 100 24.52 2.12 18.73
N ASP A 101 25.36 3.13 18.98
CA ASP A 101 25.76 4.15 18.00
C ASP A 101 26.71 3.60 16.90
N GLY A 102 26.69 2.28 16.68
CA GLY A 102 27.57 1.55 15.77
C GLY A 102 27.03 1.42 14.34
N VAL A 103 27.94 1.30 13.39
CA VAL A 103 27.66 1.12 11.96
C VAL A 103 27.95 -0.32 11.55
N LEU A 104 26.90 -1.07 11.20
CA LEU A 104 27.01 -2.33 10.48
C LEU A 104 27.43 -2.05 9.02
N ARG A 105 28.46 -2.74 8.52
CA ARG A 105 29.06 -2.51 7.18
C ARG A 105 28.93 -3.70 6.23
N THR A 106 28.80 -4.92 6.76
CA THR A 106 28.75 -6.14 5.96
C THR A 106 27.98 -7.26 6.68
N ALA A 107 27.36 -8.15 5.92
CA ALA A 107 26.58 -9.28 6.41
C ALA A 107 26.69 -10.46 5.44
N VAL A 108 26.84 -11.69 5.95
CA VAL A 108 26.90 -12.93 5.15
C VAL A 108 26.20 -14.09 5.87
N ARG A 109 25.55 -14.98 5.11
CA ARG A 109 24.95 -16.21 5.64
C ARG A 109 25.93 -17.39 5.53
N GLN A 110 25.97 -18.22 6.57
CA GLN A 110 26.74 -19.46 6.64
C GLN A 110 25.91 -20.67 6.17
N VAL A 111 26.60 -21.78 5.84
CA VAL A 111 25.98 -23.00 5.28
C VAL A 111 25.05 -23.70 6.27
N ASP A 112 25.31 -23.56 7.57
CA ASP A 112 24.45 -24.03 8.67
C ASP A 112 23.23 -23.11 8.93
N GLY A 113 23.02 -22.11 8.08
CA GLY A 113 21.91 -21.17 8.16
C GLY A 113 22.14 -19.95 9.06
N LYS A 114 23.25 -19.90 9.80
CA LYS A 114 23.62 -18.78 10.69
C LYS A 114 24.03 -17.53 9.91
N PHE A 115 24.09 -16.38 10.58
CA PHE A 115 24.39 -15.08 9.96
C PHE A 115 25.57 -14.38 10.65
N LEU A 116 26.63 -14.05 9.90
CA LEU A 116 27.77 -13.26 10.35
C LEU A 116 27.61 -11.79 9.93
N PHE A 117 27.97 -10.89 10.83
CA PHE A 117 27.82 -9.44 10.71
C PHE A 117 29.14 -8.75 11.06
N GLY A 118 29.58 -7.79 10.24
CA GLY A 118 30.82 -7.04 10.42
C GLY A 118 30.63 -5.53 10.35
N GLY A 119 31.34 -4.76 11.16
CA GLY A 119 31.21 -3.30 11.21
C GLY A 119 32.04 -2.63 12.30
N VAL A 120 31.49 -1.54 12.84
CA VAL A 120 31.93 -0.85 14.07
C VAL A 120 30.77 -0.91 15.05
N PHE A 121 30.98 -1.37 16.28
CA PHE A 121 29.92 -1.46 17.29
C PHE A 121 30.33 -0.77 18.58
N GLY A 122 29.45 0.03 19.17
CA GLY A 122 29.75 0.77 20.39
C GLY A 122 29.91 -0.12 21.63
N PRO A 123 30.63 0.33 22.67
CA PRO A 123 30.73 -0.38 23.93
C PRO A 123 29.39 -0.32 24.69
N TYR A 124 28.72 -1.47 24.84
CA TYR A 124 27.52 -1.57 25.67
C TYR A 124 27.88 -1.87 27.13
N LEU A 125 26.98 -1.48 28.04
CA LEU A 125 27.15 -1.55 29.50
C LEU A 125 27.69 -2.91 29.98
N GLN A 126 28.78 -2.86 30.75
CA GLN A 126 29.47 -3.96 31.42
C GLN A 126 30.30 -4.95 30.55
N SER A 127 30.73 -4.57 29.35
CA SER A 127 31.98 -5.12 28.79
C SER A 127 32.83 -4.05 28.11
N SER A 128 34.12 -4.00 28.40
CA SER A 128 35.07 -3.01 27.84
C SER A 128 35.62 -3.43 26.46
N SER A 129 34.81 -4.17 25.70
CA SER A 129 35.21 -4.87 24.47
C SER A 129 34.19 -4.63 23.37
N THR A 130 34.55 -3.77 22.42
CA THR A 130 33.88 -3.73 21.12
C THR A 130 34.07 -5.09 20.41
N HIS A 131 33.17 -5.42 19.50
CA HIS A 131 33.11 -6.73 18.83
C HIS A 131 32.67 -6.55 17.39
N GLU A 132 33.65 -6.29 16.52
CA GLU A 132 33.55 -5.82 15.13
C GLU A 132 33.08 -6.92 14.17
N VAL A 133 33.04 -8.17 14.63
CA VAL A 133 32.32 -9.28 13.99
C VAL A 133 31.47 -9.99 15.04
N ARG A 134 30.20 -10.25 14.71
CA ARG A 134 29.24 -10.99 15.55
C ARG A 134 28.49 -12.03 14.72
N ARG A 135 27.93 -13.05 15.36
CA ARG A 135 27.09 -14.08 14.72
C ARG A 135 25.72 -14.21 15.36
N LEU A 136 24.70 -14.44 14.54
CA LEU A 136 23.38 -14.92 14.95
C LEU A 136 23.16 -16.37 14.54
N ASN A 137 22.34 -17.07 15.31
CA ASN A 137 21.70 -18.32 14.91
C ASN A 137 20.67 -18.08 13.79
N ALA A 138 20.14 -19.15 13.21
CA ALA A 138 19.14 -19.08 12.13
C ALA A 138 17.78 -18.48 12.58
N ASP A 139 17.53 -18.44 13.90
CA ASP A 139 16.34 -17.84 14.55
C ASP A 139 16.53 -16.35 14.93
N GLY A 140 17.67 -15.75 14.57
CA GLY A 140 18.00 -14.35 14.89
C GLY A 140 18.54 -14.12 16.31
N THR A 141 18.64 -15.15 17.17
CA THR A 141 19.30 -15.02 18.48
C THR A 141 20.81 -14.90 18.33
N LEU A 142 21.47 -14.17 19.24
CA LEU A 142 22.93 -14.06 19.27
C LEU A 142 23.57 -15.44 19.53
N ASP A 143 24.46 -15.86 18.64
CA ASP A 143 25.21 -17.09 18.83
C ASP A 143 26.38 -16.89 19.81
N ILE A 144 26.09 -17.04 21.09
CA ILE A 144 27.07 -16.99 22.19
C ILE A 144 28.16 -18.08 22.13
N THR A 145 28.08 -19.04 21.19
CA THR A 145 29.16 -20.02 20.94
C THR A 145 30.19 -19.53 19.92
N TYR A 146 29.91 -18.42 19.23
CA TYR A 146 30.86 -17.77 18.33
C TYR A 146 31.81 -16.86 19.12
N ASN A 147 33.10 -17.01 18.89
CA ASN A 147 34.16 -16.26 19.57
C ASN A 147 34.05 -16.24 21.13
N PRO A 148 33.98 -17.39 21.80
CA PRO A 148 33.70 -17.49 23.25
C PRO A 148 34.87 -17.03 24.14
N ASN A 149 35.95 -16.49 23.56
CA ASN A 149 37.14 -16.07 24.26
C ASN A 149 37.35 -14.58 23.98
N SER A 150 37.11 -13.71 24.98
CA SER A 150 37.10 -12.24 24.86
C SER A 150 38.45 -11.59 24.59
N ALA A 151 39.41 -12.37 24.08
CA ALA A 151 40.75 -11.96 23.68
C ALA A 151 40.90 -11.79 22.15
N PHE A 152 39.91 -12.15 21.34
CA PHE A 152 39.96 -12.06 19.87
C PHE A 152 39.04 -10.96 19.33
N ILE A 153 39.46 -9.71 19.49
CA ILE A 153 38.74 -8.46 19.15
C ILE A 153 39.50 -7.73 18.03
N PHE A 154 38.82 -7.05 17.09
CA PHE A 154 39.50 -6.19 16.11
C PHE A 154 39.70 -4.78 16.70
N ASN A 155 40.79 -4.09 16.39
CA ASN A 155 41.03 -2.75 16.91
C ASN A 155 40.44 -1.60 16.06
N ASP A 156 39.82 -1.92 14.92
CA ASP A 156 39.17 -0.96 14.02
C ASP A 156 38.17 -1.72 13.12
N ALA A 157 37.39 -0.98 12.33
CA ALA A 157 36.26 -1.47 11.55
C ALA A 157 36.55 -2.70 10.67
N VAL A 158 35.61 -3.65 10.69
CA VAL A 158 35.47 -4.63 9.61
C VAL A 158 34.57 -4.04 8.52
N ASN A 159 35.06 -4.07 7.28
CA ASN A 159 34.40 -3.46 6.13
C ASN A 159 33.72 -4.50 5.23
N CYS A 160 34.29 -5.70 5.12
CA CYS A 160 33.77 -6.78 4.27
C CYS A 160 34.12 -8.17 4.82
N ILE A 161 33.23 -9.14 4.60
CA ILE A 161 33.46 -10.57 4.89
C ILE A 161 33.15 -11.36 3.62
N ALA A 162 33.96 -12.39 3.33
CA ALA A 162 33.70 -13.33 2.25
C ALA A 162 33.77 -14.78 2.75
N MET A 163 32.66 -15.52 2.59
CA MET A 163 32.52 -16.93 3.00
C MET A 163 33.23 -17.88 2.01
N LYS A 164 33.74 -19.00 2.54
CA LYS A 164 34.23 -20.13 1.74
C LYS A 164 33.32 -21.35 1.88
N GLN A 165 33.44 -22.28 0.93
CA GLN A 165 32.76 -23.58 0.95
C GLN A 165 33.16 -24.45 2.15
N ASP A 166 34.36 -24.27 2.71
CA ASP A 166 34.88 -24.99 3.88
C ASP A 166 34.36 -24.45 5.24
N GLY A 167 33.43 -23.48 5.22
CA GLY A 167 32.87 -22.85 6.42
C GLY A 167 33.79 -21.85 7.11
N THR A 168 35.05 -21.73 6.69
CA THR A 168 35.95 -20.63 7.08
C THR A 168 35.65 -19.39 6.22
N PHE A 169 36.19 -18.24 6.61
CA PHE A 169 35.90 -16.97 5.92
C PHE A 169 37.07 -15.99 6.00
N ILE A 170 37.11 -15.07 5.03
CA ILE A 170 38.07 -13.98 4.98
C ILE A 170 37.39 -12.70 5.47
N VAL A 171 38.08 -11.93 6.30
CA VAL A 171 37.64 -10.64 6.84
C VAL A 171 38.58 -9.55 6.34
N GLY A 172 38.03 -8.44 5.85
CA GLY A 172 38.77 -7.27 5.37
C GLY A 172 38.25 -5.98 6.00
N GLY A 173 39.14 -5.05 6.33
CA GLY A 173 38.76 -3.84 7.09
C GLY A 173 39.83 -2.76 7.18
N ALA A 174 39.71 -1.93 8.22
CA ALA A 174 40.68 -0.92 8.63
C ALA A 174 41.66 -1.42 9.72
N PHE A 175 41.27 -2.48 10.44
CA PHE A 175 41.99 -3.07 11.57
C PHE A 175 43.48 -3.36 11.32
N THR A 176 44.29 -3.20 12.36
CA THR A 176 45.73 -3.52 12.36
C THR A 176 46.10 -4.61 13.37
N THR A 177 45.18 -4.98 14.26
CA THR A 177 45.29 -6.15 15.14
C THR A 177 44.00 -6.95 15.19
N TYR A 178 44.13 -8.23 15.53
CA TYR A 178 43.04 -9.11 15.93
C TYR A 178 43.45 -9.84 17.20
N GLY A 179 42.97 -9.38 18.35
CA GLY A 179 43.43 -9.83 19.66
C GLY A 179 44.93 -9.59 19.85
N PRO A 180 45.70 -10.60 20.31
CA PRO A 180 47.15 -10.48 20.46
C PRO A 180 47.91 -10.49 19.13
N TYR A 181 47.24 -10.70 17.99
CA TYR A 181 47.89 -10.84 16.69
C TYR A 181 47.89 -9.53 15.91
N THR A 182 49.06 -9.01 15.56
CA THR A 182 49.17 -7.95 14.54
C THR A 182 48.74 -8.52 13.19
N LYS A 183 47.70 -7.93 12.59
CA LYS A 183 47.08 -8.35 11.33
C LYS A 183 46.62 -7.12 10.57
N PHE A 184 47.37 -6.74 9.53
CA PHE A 184 47.10 -5.53 8.77
C PHE A 184 45.99 -5.77 7.75
N ARG A 185 44.76 -5.48 8.18
CA ARG A 185 43.56 -5.17 7.37
C ARG A 185 42.92 -6.30 6.61
N ILE A 186 43.51 -7.49 6.65
CA ILE A 186 42.95 -8.71 6.11
C ILE A 186 43.38 -9.93 6.93
N LEU A 187 42.46 -10.88 7.17
CA LEU A 187 42.76 -12.16 7.83
C LEU A 187 41.75 -13.26 7.47
N ARG A 188 42.10 -14.52 7.77
CA ARG A 188 41.20 -15.68 7.67
C ARG A 188 40.78 -16.12 9.07
N LEU A 189 39.48 -16.32 9.29
CA LEU A 189 38.92 -16.92 10.50
C LEU A 189 38.29 -18.28 10.22
N ASN A 190 38.37 -19.16 11.21
CA ASN A 190 37.68 -20.44 11.27
C ASN A 190 36.18 -20.22 11.57
N SER A 191 35.35 -21.24 11.36
CA SER A 191 33.89 -21.17 11.57
C SER A 191 33.43 -20.81 12.99
N ASN A 192 34.31 -20.87 14.00
CA ASN A 192 34.05 -20.45 15.38
C ASN A 192 34.58 -19.04 15.72
N GLY A 193 35.13 -18.32 14.75
CA GLY A 193 35.76 -16.99 14.92
C GLY A 193 37.25 -17.02 15.27
N SER A 194 37.84 -18.17 15.63
CA SER A 194 39.29 -18.24 15.90
C SER A 194 40.14 -17.99 14.64
N LEU A 195 41.34 -17.43 14.81
CA LEU A 195 42.27 -17.19 13.69
C LEU A 195 42.64 -18.50 12.97
N GLY A 196 42.56 -18.51 11.64
CA GLY A 196 43.00 -19.64 10.82
C GLY A 196 44.52 -19.80 10.76
N ASN A 197 44.99 -20.97 10.33
CA ASN A 197 46.43 -21.23 10.13
C ASN A 197 47.07 -20.20 9.19
N GLN A 198 48.37 -19.97 9.40
CA GLN A 198 49.11 -18.72 9.10
C GLN A 198 48.69 -17.95 7.84
N PHE A 199 47.80 -16.97 8.06
CA PHE A 199 47.51 -15.89 7.11
C PHE A 199 48.41 -14.69 7.42
N LEU A 200 49.27 -14.28 6.48
CA LEU A 200 50.33 -13.26 6.65
C LEU A 200 50.28 -12.14 5.58
N ALA A 201 49.15 -11.95 4.90
CA ALA A 201 48.98 -10.81 4.00
C ALA A 201 48.91 -9.49 4.81
N ASN A 202 49.90 -8.62 4.65
CA ASN A 202 49.94 -7.29 5.29
C ASN A 202 49.60 -6.20 4.27
N LEU A 203 48.40 -5.63 4.34
CA LEU A 203 47.97 -4.58 3.41
C LEU A 203 48.20 -3.17 3.98
N ASN A 204 48.94 -2.35 3.23
CA ASN A 204 49.36 -1.02 3.68
C ASN A 204 48.23 0.04 3.66
N GLY A 205 47.02 -0.30 3.17
CA GLY A 205 45.79 0.49 3.25
C GLY A 205 44.55 -0.40 3.42
N GLU A 206 43.40 0.21 3.71
CA GLU A 206 42.11 -0.48 3.99
C GLU A 206 41.71 -1.50 2.92
N VAL A 207 41.06 -2.59 3.33
CA VAL A 207 40.28 -3.45 2.43
C VAL A 207 38.83 -3.00 2.43
N HIS A 208 38.27 -2.87 1.23
CA HIS A 208 36.93 -2.35 0.97
C HIS A 208 35.99 -3.39 0.35
N ALA A 209 36.53 -4.37 -0.37
CA ALA A 209 35.77 -5.50 -0.87
C ALA A 209 36.61 -6.78 -0.98
N LEU A 210 35.94 -7.91 -0.88
CA LEU A 210 36.49 -9.26 -0.98
C LEU A 210 35.62 -10.13 -1.89
N ALA A 211 36.27 -11.02 -2.64
CA ALA A 211 35.61 -12.12 -3.34
C ALA A 211 36.43 -13.40 -3.17
N VAL A 212 35.75 -14.55 -3.09
CA VAL A 212 36.36 -15.88 -3.12
C VAL A 212 35.90 -16.57 -4.39
N GLU A 213 36.85 -17.13 -5.13
CA GLU A 213 36.58 -17.88 -6.34
C GLU A 213 36.24 -19.35 -6.06
N PRO A 214 35.59 -20.06 -7.01
CA PRO A 214 35.47 -21.52 -6.99
C PRO A 214 36.82 -22.27 -6.91
N SER A 215 37.92 -21.62 -7.30
CA SER A 215 39.30 -22.13 -7.18
C SER A 215 39.83 -22.15 -5.74
N GLY A 216 39.19 -21.41 -4.81
CA GLY A 216 39.70 -21.16 -3.47
C GLY A 216 40.65 -19.95 -3.36
N LEU A 217 41.06 -19.36 -4.49
CA LEU A 217 41.81 -18.09 -4.50
C LEU A 217 40.93 -16.94 -4.01
N VAL A 218 41.58 -15.93 -3.44
CA VAL A 218 40.92 -14.76 -2.85
C VAL A 218 41.31 -13.51 -3.63
N ILE A 219 40.32 -12.67 -3.92
CA ILE A 219 40.53 -11.33 -4.48
C ILE A 219 40.22 -10.32 -3.39
N ALA A 220 41.18 -9.45 -3.07
CA ALA A 220 41.00 -8.31 -2.18
C ALA A 220 41.11 -7.00 -2.98
N ALA A 221 40.29 -6.01 -2.63
CA ALA A 221 40.28 -4.69 -3.25
C ALA A 221 40.10 -3.59 -2.18
N GLY A 222 40.70 -2.42 -2.38
CA GLY A 222 40.64 -1.33 -1.41
C GLY A 222 41.59 -0.16 -1.63
N ALA A 223 42.04 0.40 -0.51
CA ALA A 223 42.89 1.58 -0.43
C ALA A 223 44.39 1.27 -0.29
N PHE A 224 44.81 0.01 -0.31
CA PHE A 224 46.23 -0.36 -0.29
C PHE A 224 46.99 0.05 -1.56
N THR A 225 48.19 0.59 -1.39
CA THR A 225 49.10 1.05 -2.45
C THR A 225 50.34 0.15 -2.61
N GLN A 226 50.41 -0.98 -1.91
CA GLN A 226 51.47 -1.98 -2.09
C GLN A 226 51.05 -3.34 -1.49
N PHE A 227 51.17 -4.40 -2.30
CA PHE A 227 51.23 -5.80 -1.87
C PHE A 227 51.98 -6.62 -2.93
N ASP A 228 53.24 -6.99 -2.66
CA ASP A 228 54.13 -7.70 -3.60
C ASP A 228 54.11 -7.14 -5.04
N GLY A 229 54.07 -5.81 -5.18
CA GLY A 229 54.02 -5.08 -6.45
C GLY A 229 52.61 -4.75 -6.97
N SER A 230 51.56 -5.35 -6.41
CA SER A 230 50.15 -5.05 -6.74
C SER A 230 49.61 -3.86 -5.95
N ASN A 231 48.74 -3.06 -6.58
CA ASN A 231 48.10 -1.88 -5.99
C ASN A 231 46.58 -1.96 -6.11
N ARG A 232 45.85 -1.53 -5.07
CA ARG A 232 44.37 -1.35 -4.98
C ARG A 232 43.50 -2.59 -5.22
N ILE A 233 43.99 -3.60 -5.92
CA ILE A 233 43.39 -4.92 -6.12
C ILE A 233 44.50 -5.98 -6.16
N VAL A 234 44.23 -7.19 -5.65
CA VAL A 234 45.15 -8.33 -5.68
C VAL A 234 44.38 -9.65 -5.68
N ARG A 235 44.86 -10.65 -6.43
CA ARG A 235 44.49 -12.06 -6.29
C ARG A 235 45.65 -12.82 -5.64
N PHE A 236 45.33 -13.65 -4.66
CA PHE A 236 46.35 -14.36 -3.86
C PHE A 236 45.84 -15.73 -3.39
N ASP A 237 46.79 -16.63 -3.14
CA ASP A 237 46.53 -17.90 -2.48
C ASP A 237 46.63 -17.72 -0.95
N GLN A 238 45.52 -17.97 -0.27
CA GLN A 238 45.38 -17.91 1.19
C GLN A 238 46.04 -19.08 1.94
N ILE A 239 46.51 -20.10 1.23
CA ILE A 239 47.16 -21.32 1.76
C ILE A 239 48.67 -21.26 1.50
N ALA A 240 49.09 -20.95 0.27
CA ALA A 240 50.51 -20.71 -0.04
C ALA A 240 51.02 -19.36 0.49
N ASN A 241 50.13 -18.43 0.84
CA ASN A 241 50.44 -17.06 1.27
C ASN A 241 51.35 -16.32 0.26
N SER A 242 50.93 -16.33 -1.00
CA SER A 242 51.59 -15.61 -2.10
C SER A 242 50.56 -14.95 -3.01
N THR A 243 50.98 -13.91 -3.74
CA THR A 243 50.24 -13.47 -4.93
C THR A 243 50.09 -14.62 -5.93
N ASP A 244 49.02 -14.59 -6.72
CA ASP A 244 48.85 -15.53 -7.83
C ASP A 244 49.72 -15.10 -9.02
N ALA A 245 50.79 -15.84 -9.28
CA ALA A 245 51.71 -15.59 -10.39
C ALA A 245 51.08 -15.78 -11.79
N THR A 246 49.87 -16.36 -11.89
CA THR A 246 49.12 -16.46 -13.16
C THR A 246 48.23 -15.24 -13.44
N TRP A 247 48.03 -14.38 -12.43
CA TRP A 247 47.24 -13.14 -12.53
C TRP A 247 48.11 -11.99 -13.06
N ASN A 248 48.17 -11.91 -14.39
CA ASN A 248 48.99 -10.97 -15.14
C ASN A 248 48.44 -9.53 -15.11
N MET A 249 48.49 -8.88 -13.94
CA MET A 249 48.41 -7.42 -13.81
C MET A 249 49.70 -6.77 -14.33
N ALA A 250 49.90 -6.76 -15.66
CA ALA A 250 51.02 -6.05 -16.29
C ALA A 250 50.84 -4.52 -16.18
N GLY A 251 51.20 -3.94 -15.03
CA GLY A 251 51.14 -2.50 -14.77
C GLY A 251 51.03 -2.16 -13.28
N THR A 252 50.77 -0.90 -12.97
CA THR A 252 50.68 -0.38 -11.58
C THR A 252 49.30 -0.55 -10.94
N GLY A 253 48.45 -1.43 -11.47
CA GLY A 253 47.07 -1.61 -11.04
C GLY A 253 46.17 -0.41 -11.35
N PRO A 254 45.00 -0.31 -10.70
CA PRO A 254 44.14 0.87 -10.72
C PRO A 254 44.80 2.06 -10.04
N ASN A 255 44.72 3.26 -10.62
CA ASN A 255 45.38 4.45 -10.06
C ASN A 255 44.68 5.05 -8.81
N GLY A 256 43.47 4.59 -8.46
CA GLY A 256 42.66 5.06 -7.34
C GLY A 256 42.03 3.91 -6.52
N VAL A 257 41.41 4.25 -5.39
CA VAL A 257 40.78 3.27 -4.46
C VAL A 257 39.75 2.42 -5.20
N VAL A 258 39.77 1.10 -5.01
CA VAL A 258 38.70 0.20 -5.49
C VAL A 258 37.77 -0.10 -4.31
N ARG A 259 36.50 0.29 -4.43
CA ARG A 259 35.49 0.23 -3.35
C ARG A 259 34.64 -1.03 -3.37
N ALA A 260 34.40 -1.57 -4.57
CA ALA A 260 33.59 -2.76 -4.79
C ALA A 260 34.16 -3.62 -5.91
N ILE A 261 34.02 -4.94 -5.78
CA ILE A 261 34.32 -5.94 -6.82
C ILE A 261 33.18 -6.96 -6.90
N ALA A 262 32.95 -7.53 -8.08
CA ALA A 262 31.99 -8.61 -8.30
C ALA A 262 32.55 -9.64 -9.27
N LEU A 263 32.57 -10.90 -8.86
CA LEU A 263 32.96 -12.05 -9.68
C LEU A 263 31.78 -12.45 -10.58
N GLN A 264 32.04 -12.63 -11.88
CA GLN A 264 31.06 -13.06 -12.88
C GLN A 264 31.10 -14.59 -13.08
N PRO A 265 30.01 -15.23 -13.58
CA PRO A 265 29.97 -16.68 -13.82
C PRO A 265 31.02 -17.23 -14.79
N ASP A 266 31.56 -16.38 -15.69
CA ASP A 266 32.65 -16.70 -16.61
C ASP A 266 34.06 -16.52 -15.99
N GLY A 267 34.12 -16.23 -14.68
CA GLY A 267 35.35 -15.96 -13.94
C GLY A 267 35.91 -14.54 -14.14
N LYS A 268 35.27 -13.66 -14.92
CA LYS A 268 35.69 -12.26 -15.05
C LYS A 268 35.32 -11.46 -13.80
N ILE A 269 35.99 -10.31 -13.62
CA ILE A 269 35.90 -9.53 -12.39
C ILE A 269 35.55 -8.09 -12.71
N LEU A 270 34.35 -7.67 -12.32
CA LEU A 270 33.95 -6.27 -12.33
C LEU A 270 34.58 -5.57 -11.11
N MET A 271 35.08 -4.36 -11.31
CA MET A 271 35.72 -3.55 -10.27
C MET A 271 35.32 -2.07 -10.39
N ALA A 272 35.03 -1.44 -9.25
CA ALA A 272 34.49 -0.08 -9.19
C ALA A 272 35.06 0.73 -8.01
N GLY A 273 35.14 2.05 -8.15
CA GLY A 273 35.70 2.92 -7.11
C GLY A 273 36.08 4.32 -7.60
N ASP A 274 37.31 4.73 -7.28
CA ASP A 274 37.86 6.09 -7.46
C ASP A 274 38.98 6.20 -8.50
N PHE A 275 39.31 5.12 -9.21
CA PHE A 275 40.29 5.13 -10.29
C PHE A 275 39.76 5.83 -11.56
N THR A 276 40.69 6.34 -12.37
CA THR A 276 40.47 6.84 -13.74
C THR A 276 41.27 6.07 -14.78
N ASP A 277 42.23 5.25 -14.34
CA ASP A 277 43.10 4.42 -15.17
C ASP A 277 43.32 3.06 -14.51
N VAL A 278 43.47 2.01 -15.33
CA VAL A 278 43.92 0.68 -14.91
C VAL A 278 45.01 0.22 -15.88
N ASN A 279 46.24 0.07 -15.39
CA ASN A 279 47.41 -0.35 -16.19
C ASN A 279 47.63 0.48 -17.48
N GLY A 280 47.44 1.80 -17.44
CA GLY A 280 47.56 2.67 -18.62
C GLY A 280 46.39 2.59 -19.60
N THR A 281 45.32 1.87 -19.26
CA THR A 281 44.05 1.88 -19.98
C THR A 281 43.06 2.83 -19.28
N PRO A 282 42.66 3.94 -19.90
CA PRO A 282 41.68 4.87 -19.32
C PRO A 282 40.33 4.18 -19.06
N ARG A 283 39.95 4.10 -17.78
CA ARG A 283 38.71 3.49 -17.30
C ARG A 283 38.22 4.26 -16.08
N ASN A 284 37.24 5.14 -16.28
CA ASN A 284 36.71 5.98 -15.20
C ASN A 284 35.75 5.22 -14.30
N ARG A 285 36.20 4.91 -13.09
CA ARG A 285 35.42 4.50 -11.91
C ARG A 285 34.71 3.13 -12.00
N ILE A 286 34.67 2.51 -13.18
CA ILE A 286 34.17 1.17 -13.46
C ILE A 286 35.07 0.50 -14.54
N ALA A 287 35.45 -0.76 -14.32
CA ALA A 287 36.19 -1.59 -15.27
C ALA A 287 35.85 -3.08 -15.10
N ARG A 288 36.27 -3.91 -16.06
CA ARG A 288 36.31 -5.37 -15.93
C ARG A 288 37.71 -5.90 -16.20
N LEU A 289 38.10 -6.92 -15.44
CA LEU A 289 39.28 -7.74 -15.66
C LEU A 289 38.87 -9.12 -16.18
N ASN A 290 39.72 -9.71 -17.01
CA ASN A 290 39.66 -11.12 -17.41
C ASN A 290 40.13 -12.03 -16.26
N VAL A 291 39.91 -13.34 -16.39
CA VAL A 291 40.31 -14.40 -15.42
C VAL A 291 41.82 -14.38 -15.11
N ASN A 292 42.64 -13.83 -16.01
CA ASN A 292 44.09 -13.69 -15.88
C ASN A 292 44.53 -12.29 -15.39
N GLY A 293 43.63 -11.48 -14.83
CA GLY A 293 43.94 -10.14 -14.30
C GLY A 293 44.16 -9.04 -15.35
N SER A 294 44.16 -9.34 -16.66
CA SER A 294 44.27 -8.30 -17.70
C SER A 294 42.97 -7.50 -17.80
N VAL A 295 43.03 -6.21 -18.19
CA VAL A 295 41.82 -5.42 -18.48
C VAL A 295 41.04 -6.05 -19.64
N ASP A 296 39.73 -6.20 -19.50
CA ASP A 296 38.83 -6.63 -20.57
C ASP A 296 38.46 -5.43 -21.46
N THR A 297 39.14 -5.30 -22.59
CA THR A 297 38.86 -4.26 -23.57
C THR A 297 37.50 -4.44 -24.27
N GLY A 298 36.91 -5.64 -24.22
CA GLY A 298 35.55 -5.93 -24.67
C GLY A 298 34.45 -5.53 -23.67
N PHE A 299 34.82 -4.99 -22.50
CA PHE A 299 33.92 -4.27 -21.60
C PHE A 299 34.18 -2.77 -21.75
N ASP A 300 33.28 -2.05 -22.42
CA ASP A 300 33.45 -0.62 -22.69
C ASP A 300 32.34 0.24 -22.08
N PRO A 301 32.58 0.93 -20.94
CA PRO A 301 31.65 1.90 -20.35
C PRO A 301 31.74 3.29 -21.01
N GLY A 302 32.42 3.41 -22.17
CA GLY A 302 32.73 4.69 -22.81
C GLY A 302 33.55 5.60 -21.89
N SER A 303 33.11 6.84 -21.68
CA SER A 303 33.79 7.76 -20.76
C SER A 303 33.61 7.43 -19.27
N GLY A 304 32.88 6.37 -18.92
CA GLY A 304 32.70 5.87 -17.55
C GLY A 304 31.89 6.81 -16.65
N CYS A 305 32.09 6.74 -15.34
CA CYS A 305 31.35 7.58 -14.38
C CYS A 305 32.19 8.81 -13.97
N ASN A 306 31.55 9.98 -13.82
CA ASN A 306 32.26 11.23 -13.47
C ASN A 306 32.56 11.40 -11.96
N GLY A 307 32.00 10.53 -11.10
CA GLY A 307 32.21 10.51 -9.65
C GLY A 307 32.39 9.10 -9.12
N SER A 308 32.60 8.95 -7.81
CA SER A 308 32.89 7.65 -7.18
C SER A 308 31.77 6.63 -7.44
N VAL A 309 32.13 5.42 -7.87
CA VAL A 309 31.19 4.28 -7.85
C VAL A 309 31.49 3.48 -6.59
N ARG A 310 30.62 3.60 -5.58
CA ARG A 310 30.80 2.97 -4.27
C ARG A 310 30.41 1.49 -4.27
N ARG A 311 29.39 1.13 -5.04
CA ARG A 311 28.83 -0.22 -5.10
C ARG A 311 28.55 -0.62 -6.54
N ILE A 312 28.71 -1.91 -6.81
CA ILE A 312 28.22 -2.56 -8.03
C ILE A 312 27.41 -3.78 -7.64
N GLN A 313 26.36 -4.07 -8.40
CA GLN A 313 25.53 -5.23 -8.23
C GLN A 313 25.41 -5.97 -9.56
N LEU A 314 25.91 -7.21 -9.60
CA LEU A 314 25.74 -8.09 -10.75
C LEU A 314 24.32 -8.71 -10.71
N ARG A 315 23.70 -8.80 -11.88
CA ARG A 315 22.36 -9.37 -12.07
C ARG A 315 22.43 -10.74 -12.77
N SER A 316 21.40 -11.55 -12.58
CA SER A 316 21.23 -12.86 -13.24
C SER A 316 21.07 -12.76 -14.77
N ASP A 317 20.64 -11.60 -15.29
CA ASP A 317 20.60 -11.28 -16.72
C ASP A 317 21.95 -10.79 -17.29
N GLY A 318 23.02 -10.82 -16.48
CA GLY A 318 24.37 -10.38 -16.86
C GLY A 318 24.56 -8.86 -16.92
N LYS A 319 23.53 -8.06 -16.63
CA LYS A 319 23.64 -6.60 -16.49
C LYS A 319 24.27 -6.23 -15.14
N VAL A 320 24.74 -4.99 -15.02
CA VAL A 320 25.46 -4.48 -13.84
C VAL A 320 24.86 -3.16 -13.40
N ASP A 321 24.38 -3.09 -12.16
CA ASP A 321 23.85 -1.85 -11.57
C ASP A 321 24.98 -1.14 -10.82
N LEU A 322 25.14 0.16 -11.04
CA LEU A 322 26.17 1.03 -10.46
C LEU A 322 25.52 1.99 -9.47
N ILE A 323 26.14 2.21 -8.31
CA ILE A 323 25.65 3.13 -7.27
C ILE A 323 26.83 3.93 -6.68
N GLY A 324 26.66 5.24 -6.50
CA GLY A 324 27.67 6.09 -5.86
C GLY A 324 27.43 7.60 -5.99
N ASP A 325 28.51 8.36 -6.01
CA ASP A 325 28.52 9.84 -5.98
C ASP A 325 28.60 10.48 -7.38
N PHE A 326 28.39 9.71 -8.44
CA PHE A 326 28.43 10.21 -9.81
C PHE A 326 27.14 10.96 -10.18
N THR A 327 27.26 11.95 -11.04
CA THR A 327 26.14 12.70 -11.65
C THR A 327 26.00 12.43 -13.15
N GLN A 328 26.98 11.75 -13.76
CA GLN A 328 26.95 11.33 -15.17
C GLN A 328 27.63 9.97 -15.35
N VAL A 329 27.11 9.20 -16.31
CA VAL A 329 27.74 7.97 -16.84
C VAL A 329 27.75 8.04 -18.37
N ASN A 330 28.92 7.83 -18.99
CA ASN A 330 29.17 8.00 -20.42
C ASN A 330 28.62 9.34 -20.98
N GLY A 331 28.83 10.44 -20.25
CA GLY A 331 28.30 11.78 -20.58
C GLY A 331 26.78 11.97 -20.43
N SER A 332 26.03 10.92 -20.09
CA SER A 332 24.59 10.99 -19.82
C SER A 332 24.32 11.28 -18.35
N THR A 333 23.47 12.26 -18.03
CA THR A 333 23.11 12.60 -16.64
C THR A 333 22.42 11.43 -15.95
N LYS A 334 22.94 11.03 -14.78
CA LYS A 334 22.42 9.96 -13.92
C LYS A 334 22.77 10.29 -12.46
N ALA A 335 21.77 10.56 -11.63
CA ALA A 335 21.96 10.94 -10.23
C ALA A 335 22.25 9.71 -9.35
N GLY A 336 23.53 9.41 -9.17
CA GLY A 336 24.05 8.39 -8.25
C GLY A 336 23.73 6.93 -8.60
N MET A 337 22.92 6.65 -9.63
CA MET A 337 22.55 5.30 -10.05
C MET A 337 22.45 5.14 -11.57
N ALA A 338 22.97 4.02 -12.08
CA ALA A 338 22.90 3.65 -13.50
C ALA A 338 22.93 2.13 -13.68
N ARG A 339 22.64 1.64 -14.89
CA ARG A 339 22.80 0.24 -15.28
C ARG A 339 23.66 0.14 -16.54
N LEU A 340 24.51 -0.88 -16.59
CA LEU A 340 25.29 -1.25 -17.78
C LEU A 340 24.83 -2.61 -18.30
N PHE A 341 24.91 -2.81 -19.61
CA PHE A 341 24.82 -4.14 -20.22
C PHE A 341 26.09 -4.98 -19.95
N ALA A 342 26.03 -6.28 -20.21
CA ALA A 342 27.16 -7.22 -20.02
C ALA A 342 28.46 -6.86 -20.79
N HIS A 343 28.37 -6.02 -21.83
CA HIS A 343 29.50 -5.46 -22.59
C HIS A 343 29.97 -4.08 -22.11
N GLY A 344 29.48 -3.58 -20.98
CA GLY A 344 29.91 -2.31 -20.37
C GLY A 344 29.14 -1.07 -20.81
N ALA A 345 28.62 -1.01 -22.05
CA ALA A 345 27.87 0.17 -22.48
C ALA A 345 26.59 0.41 -21.64
N LEU A 346 26.24 1.68 -21.46
CA LEU A 346 25.12 2.18 -20.66
C LEU A 346 23.77 1.63 -21.14
N ASP A 347 22.98 1.06 -20.23
CA ASP A 347 21.61 0.63 -20.49
C ASP A 347 20.65 1.82 -20.39
N THR A 348 20.38 2.45 -21.53
CA THR A 348 19.45 3.58 -21.63
C THR A 348 17.97 3.17 -21.47
N SER A 349 17.65 1.87 -21.42
CA SER A 349 16.31 1.40 -21.02
C SER A 349 16.12 1.37 -19.50
N PHE A 350 17.19 1.56 -18.73
CA PHE A 350 17.13 1.84 -17.30
C PHE A 350 17.13 3.35 -17.06
N ASP A 351 15.95 3.91 -16.80
CA ASP A 351 15.80 5.33 -16.53
C ASP A 351 15.16 5.62 -15.18
N ILE A 352 15.87 6.41 -14.38
CA ILE A 352 15.47 6.84 -13.04
C ILE A 352 14.80 8.22 -13.06
N GLY A 353 14.74 8.89 -14.23
CA GLY A 353 14.38 10.29 -14.39
C GLY A 353 15.54 11.22 -13.99
N THR A 354 15.22 12.32 -13.30
CA THR A 354 16.24 13.15 -12.64
C THR A 354 16.90 12.44 -11.45
N GLY A 355 16.24 11.41 -10.90
CA GLY A 355 16.69 10.68 -9.71
C GLY A 355 16.45 11.44 -8.41
N PRO A 356 17.15 11.07 -7.32
CA PRO A 356 17.01 11.67 -6.00
C PRO A 356 17.67 13.04 -5.84
N ASP A 357 17.28 13.77 -4.79
CA ASP A 357 17.85 15.08 -4.41
C ASP A 357 19.12 15.00 -3.54
N ASP A 358 19.44 13.83 -2.98
CA ASP A 358 20.67 13.55 -2.21
C ASP A 358 21.20 12.14 -2.56
N THR A 359 22.39 11.82 -2.05
CA THR A 359 23.14 10.59 -2.24
C THR A 359 22.36 9.31 -1.90
N ILE A 360 22.33 8.40 -2.88
CA ILE A 360 21.97 6.98 -2.68
C ILE A 360 23.10 6.30 -1.91
N ARG A 361 22.77 5.40 -0.99
CA ARG A 361 23.73 4.68 -0.14
C ARG A 361 23.66 3.16 -0.30
N ASP A 362 22.49 2.59 -0.57
CA ASP A 362 22.34 1.16 -0.81
C ASP A 362 21.19 0.84 -1.77
N VAL A 363 21.22 -0.37 -2.34
CA VAL A 363 20.12 -0.93 -3.13
C VAL A 363 20.06 -2.44 -2.96
N THR A 364 18.84 -2.97 -2.87
CA THR A 364 18.54 -4.41 -2.95
C THR A 364 17.44 -4.68 -3.98
N TYR A 365 17.24 -5.93 -4.36
CA TYR A 365 16.12 -6.37 -5.20
C TYR A 365 15.07 -7.12 -4.39
N ASP A 366 13.84 -7.15 -4.89
CA ASP A 366 12.89 -8.20 -4.54
C ASP A 366 12.98 -9.40 -5.50
N GLY A 367 12.33 -10.51 -5.16
CA GLY A 367 12.26 -11.71 -6.00
C GLY A 367 11.51 -11.51 -7.34
N ALA A 368 10.89 -10.35 -7.56
CA ALA A 368 10.25 -9.95 -8.81
C ALA A 368 11.13 -9.02 -9.68
N GLY A 369 12.35 -8.70 -9.23
CA GLY A 369 13.31 -7.87 -9.97
C GLY A 369 13.06 -6.36 -9.88
N ARG A 370 12.17 -5.91 -8.98
CA ARG A 370 12.06 -4.50 -8.57
C ARG A 370 13.22 -4.15 -7.63
N LEU A 371 13.51 -2.87 -7.46
CA LEU A 371 14.64 -2.37 -6.66
C LEU A 371 14.11 -1.61 -5.44
N VAL A 372 14.68 -1.82 -4.27
CA VAL A 372 14.49 -0.95 -3.09
C VAL A 372 15.79 -0.21 -2.85
N VAL A 373 15.74 1.12 -2.90
CA VAL A 373 16.89 2.04 -2.87
C VAL A 373 16.82 2.87 -1.59
N GLY A 374 17.92 2.89 -0.81
CA GLY A 374 18.05 3.69 0.41
C GLY A 374 19.12 4.77 0.27
N GLY A 375 18.94 5.90 0.95
CA GLY A 375 19.88 7.03 0.89
C GLY A 375 19.55 8.17 1.85
N LEU A 376 20.20 9.32 1.65
CA LEU A 376 19.94 10.55 2.44
C LEU A 376 18.83 11.44 1.85
N PHE A 377 18.28 11.03 0.70
CA PHE A 377 17.35 11.82 -0.11
C PHE A 377 16.00 12.03 0.55
N ARG A 378 15.36 13.14 0.21
CA ARG A 378 14.00 13.51 0.64
C ARG A 378 13.01 13.45 -0.53
N TYR A 379 13.49 13.58 -1.76
CA TYR A 379 12.70 13.59 -3.00
C TYR A 379 13.36 12.75 -4.09
N TRP A 380 12.57 12.21 -5.02
CA TRP A 380 13.03 11.50 -6.22
C TRP A 380 12.16 11.90 -7.41
N ASN A 381 12.72 12.47 -8.49
CA ASN A 381 11.91 13.12 -9.55
C ASN A 381 10.93 14.18 -9.01
N GLY A 382 11.26 14.84 -7.89
CA GLY A 382 10.36 15.75 -7.17
C GLY A 382 9.28 15.07 -6.30
N ILE A 383 9.28 13.74 -6.21
CA ILE A 383 8.36 12.93 -5.40
C ILE A 383 8.92 12.77 -3.97
N PRO A 384 8.29 13.30 -2.90
CA PRO A 384 8.60 12.94 -1.52
C PRO A 384 8.75 11.43 -1.26
N CYS A 385 9.92 11.02 -0.76
CA CYS A 385 10.28 9.61 -0.53
C CYS A 385 11.40 9.48 0.53
N THR A 386 11.25 10.20 1.63
CA THR A 386 12.30 10.40 2.64
C THR A 386 13.03 9.11 3.04
N TYR A 387 14.33 9.10 2.75
CA TYR A 387 15.32 8.04 2.93
C TYR A 387 15.16 6.74 2.13
N MET A 388 14.01 6.45 1.52
CA MET A 388 13.80 5.19 0.77
C MET A 388 12.78 5.28 -0.38
N MET A 389 13.12 4.68 -1.52
CA MET A 389 12.29 4.61 -2.73
C MET A 389 12.29 3.18 -3.32
N ARG A 390 11.14 2.72 -3.85
CA ARG A 390 11.06 1.48 -4.64
C ARG A 390 10.95 1.83 -6.12
N LEU A 391 11.76 1.18 -6.95
CA LEU A 391 11.78 1.33 -8.40
C LEU A 391 11.31 0.04 -9.08
N LEU A 392 10.66 0.17 -10.22
CA LEU A 392 10.41 -0.94 -11.15
C LEU A 392 11.72 -1.43 -11.77
N ALA A 393 11.70 -2.61 -12.39
CA ALA A 393 12.88 -3.21 -13.01
C ALA A 393 13.56 -2.32 -14.08
N ASN A 394 12.85 -1.35 -14.66
CA ASN A 394 13.36 -0.35 -15.62
C ASN A 394 13.88 0.95 -14.97
N GLY A 395 13.94 1.04 -13.65
CA GLY A 395 14.45 2.21 -12.92
C GLY A 395 13.42 3.30 -12.61
N ALA A 396 12.23 3.25 -13.21
CA ALA A 396 11.18 4.20 -12.91
C ALA A 396 10.64 3.99 -11.47
N PRO A 397 10.29 5.05 -10.72
CA PRO A 397 9.61 4.91 -9.43
C PRO A 397 8.37 4.03 -9.54
N ASP A 398 8.22 3.07 -8.63
CA ASP A 398 7.07 2.16 -8.59
C ASP A 398 5.81 2.94 -8.16
N PRO A 399 4.79 3.11 -9.02
CA PRO A 399 3.59 3.88 -8.66
C PRO A 399 2.85 3.28 -7.46
N SER A 400 2.97 1.96 -7.24
CA SER A 400 2.42 1.25 -6.08
C SER A 400 3.23 1.44 -4.78
N TYR A 401 4.13 2.43 -4.76
CA TYR A 401 5.00 2.77 -3.63
C TYR A 401 5.16 4.29 -3.38
N VAL A 402 4.58 5.15 -4.22
CA VAL A 402 4.74 6.61 -4.12
C VAL A 402 3.95 7.21 -2.96
N ASN A 403 4.60 8.04 -2.13
CA ASN A 403 4.09 8.45 -0.80
C ASN A 403 3.71 9.95 -0.71
N ASN A 404 2.93 10.45 -1.68
CA ASN A 404 2.67 11.89 -1.89
C ASN A 404 1.31 12.40 -1.37
N ALA A 405 0.80 11.83 -0.28
CA ALA A 405 -0.51 12.20 0.26
C ALA A 405 -0.60 13.67 0.79
N ALA A 406 -1.81 14.09 1.18
CA ALA A 406 -2.29 15.47 1.26
C ALA A 406 -1.30 16.54 1.81
N ASN A 407 -1.17 17.67 1.09
CA ASN A 407 -0.15 18.69 1.42
C ASN A 407 -0.48 19.61 2.62
N TYR A 408 -1.71 19.60 3.10
CA TYR A 408 -2.15 20.07 4.43
C TYR A 408 -3.12 19.02 5.04
N PRO A 409 -3.54 19.12 6.30
CA PRO A 409 -4.33 18.09 6.99
C PRO A 409 -5.59 17.64 6.27
N VAL A 410 -5.84 16.32 6.30
CA VAL A 410 -7.14 15.71 6.03
C VAL A 410 -7.93 15.73 7.34
N THR A 411 -9.06 16.44 7.35
CA THR A 411 -9.92 16.60 8.53
C THR A 411 -11.23 15.81 8.43
N ALA A 412 -11.50 15.19 7.27
CA ALA A 412 -12.64 14.34 7.02
C ALA A 412 -12.27 13.17 6.09
N VAL A 413 -12.78 11.97 6.35
CA VAL A 413 -12.68 10.82 5.43
C VAL A 413 -14.01 10.08 5.40
N LEU A 414 -14.47 9.71 4.22
CA LEU A 414 -15.66 8.92 3.95
C LEU A 414 -15.28 7.74 3.05
N PRO A 415 -15.17 6.50 3.59
CA PRO A 415 -14.92 5.31 2.80
C PRO A 415 -16.03 5.07 1.77
N LEU A 416 -15.69 4.45 0.64
CA LEU A 416 -16.62 4.17 -0.45
C LEU A 416 -16.71 2.67 -0.71
N ALA A 417 -17.89 2.18 -1.15
CA ALA A 417 -18.15 0.74 -1.33
C ALA A 417 -17.17 0.04 -2.30
N ASN A 418 -16.55 0.78 -3.22
CA ASN A 418 -15.51 0.30 -4.14
C ASN A 418 -14.11 0.15 -3.51
N GLY A 419 -13.95 0.43 -2.21
CA GLY A 419 -12.67 0.42 -1.49
C GLY A 419 -11.84 1.70 -1.64
N GLY A 420 -12.34 2.69 -2.38
CA GLY A 420 -11.82 4.05 -2.40
C GLY A 420 -12.28 4.88 -1.19
N ALA A 421 -12.03 6.18 -1.22
CA ALA A 421 -12.49 7.12 -0.20
C ALA A 421 -12.72 8.52 -0.76
N LEU A 422 -13.73 9.25 -0.28
CA LEU A 422 -13.79 10.70 -0.41
C LEU A 422 -13.06 11.33 0.78
N ILE A 423 -12.17 12.29 0.53
CA ILE A 423 -11.36 12.96 1.55
C ILE A 423 -11.63 14.47 1.56
N GLY A 424 -11.73 15.04 2.76
CA GLY A 424 -11.97 16.46 3.00
C GLY A 424 -10.90 17.06 3.93
N GLY A 425 -10.50 18.31 3.72
CA GLY A 425 -9.46 18.93 4.54
C GLY A 425 -8.96 20.29 4.09
N VAL A 426 -7.81 20.68 4.64
CA VAL A 426 -7.15 21.98 4.44
C VAL A 426 -6.21 21.95 3.21
N PHE A 427 -5.99 20.77 2.61
CA PHE A 427 -5.08 20.58 1.48
C PHE A 427 -5.47 21.38 0.23
N ASN A 428 -4.48 21.78 -0.55
CA ASN A 428 -4.68 22.30 -1.91
C ASN A 428 -3.98 21.46 -2.98
N ARG A 429 -3.24 20.41 -2.57
CA ARG A 429 -2.72 19.35 -3.44
C ARG A 429 -2.79 17.97 -2.78
N TYR A 430 -2.96 16.95 -3.62
CA TYR A 430 -2.87 15.54 -3.26
C TYR A 430 -2.16 14.77 -4.38
N ASN A 431 -1.18 13.92 -4.04
CA ASN A 431 -0.29 13.25 -5.00
C ASN A 431 0.40 14.18 -6.04
N GLY A 432 0.50 15.48 -5.72
CA GLY A 432 1.04 16.51 -6.61
C GLY A 432 0.00 17.24 -7.46
N GLU A 433 -1.18 16.65 -7.69
CA GLU A 433 -2.30 17.28 -8.39
C GLU A 433 -2.92 18.43 -7.58
N GLU A 434 -3.49 19.45 -8.25
CA GLU A 434 -4.30 20.46 -7.57
C GLU A 434 -5.65 19.87 -7.16
N ARG A 435 -5.91 19.82 -5.85
CA ARG A 435 -7.15 19.32 -5.24
C ARG A 435 -7.44 20.19 -4.03
N VAL A 436 -8.40 21.10 -4.13
CA VAL A 436 -8.61 22.15 -3.13
C VAL A 436 -9.65 21.73 -2.09
N GLY A 437 -9.12 21.09 -1.04
CA GLY A 437 -9.79 20.63 0.17
C GLY A 437 -10.72 19.44 0.00
N LEU A 438 -10.99 18.99 -1.23
CA LEU A 438 -11.76 17.80 -1.55
C LEU A 438 -11.04 16.97 -2.61
N ALA A 439 -11.04 15.64 -2.46
CA ALA A 439 -10.66 14.70 -3.51
C ALA A 439 -11.37 13.35 -3.31
N ARG A 440 -11.75 12.67 -4.41
CA ARG A 440 -12.09 11.24 -4.37
C ARG A 440 -10.87 10.42 -4.74
N LEU A 441 -10.62 9.36 -4.00
CA LEU A 441 -9.51 8.45 -4.16
C LEU A 441 -10.01 7.08 -4.65
N LEU A 442 -9.23 6.45 -5.51
CA LEU A 442 -9.39 5.06 -5.91
C LEU A 442 -8.84 4.12 -4.81
N ARG A 443 -9.06 2.81 -4.97
CA ARG A 443 -8.70 1.76 -3.98
C ARG A 443 -7.19 1.62 -3.72
N ASP A 444 -6.37 2.09 -4.66
CA ASP A 444 -4.91 2.19 -4.58
C ASP A 444 -4.40 3.48 -3.89
N GLY A 445 -5.30 4.43 -3.59
CA GLY A 445 -4.96 5.73 -3.01
C GLY A 445 -4.55 6.80 -4.02
N SER A 446 -4.61 6.51 -5.33
CA SER A 446 -4.54 7.52 -6.39
C SER A 446 -5.82 8.37 -6.45
N VAL A 447 -5.78 9.51 -7.14
CA VAL A 447 -6.99 10.35 -7.30
C VAL A 447 -7.85 9.80 -8.42
N ASP A 448 -9.16 9.79 -8.22
CA ASP A 448 -10.12 9.42 -9.26
C ASP A 448 -10.25 10.55 -10.31
N PRO A 449 -9.81 10.34 -11.57
CA PRO A 449 -9.91 11.36 -12.62
C PRO A 449 -11.35 11.62 -13.07
N THR A 450 -12.31 10.76 -12.71
CA THR A 450 -13.74 10.97 -13.00
C THR A 450 -14.44 11.88 -11.98
N PHE A 451 -13.76 12.25 -10.88
CA PHE A 451 -14.31 13.14 -9.86
C PHE A 451 -13.92 14.60 -10.13
N SER A 452 -14.82 15.32 -10.80
CA SER A 452 -14.66 16.72 -11.21
C SER A 452 -15.31 17.67 -10.20
N SER A 453 -14.70 17.79 -9.02
CA SER A 453 -15.09 18.79 -8.02
C SER A 453 -14.75 20.21 -8.49
N ALA A 454 -15.73 20.89 -9.09
CA ALA A 454 -15.61 22.31 -9.46
C ALA A 454 -15.52 23.23 -8.22
N LEU A 455 -15.96 22.76 -7.05
CA LEU A 455 -15.76 23.46 -5.79
C LEU A 455 -14.29 23.49 -5.41
N ARG A 456 -13.81 24.67 -5.03
CA ARG A 456 -12.51 24.83 -4.37
C ARG A 456 -12.81 25.22 -2.93
N LEU A 457 -12.60 24.31 -1.98
CA LEU A 457 -12.79 24.56 -0.55
C LEU A 457 -11.68 25.50 -0.05
N ILE A 458 -11.82 26.79 -0.34
CA ILE A 458 -10.77 27.79 -0.15
C ILE A 458 -10.62 28.11 1.34
N ASN A 459 -9.46 27.73 1.89
CA ASN A 459 -9.12 27.97 3.27
C ASN A 459 -8.74 29.44 3.52
N LEU A 460 -9.52 30.11 4.36
CA LEU A 460 -8.96 31.12 5.27
C LEU A 460 -8.18 30.38 6.37
N THR A 461 -7.27 31.05 7.08
CA THR A 461 -6.28 30.42 7.97
C THR A 461 -6.82 29.71 9.22
N ASN A 462 -8.15 29.67 9.42
CA ASN A 462 -8.85 29.04 10.55
C ASN A 462 -10.07 28.21 10.09
N VAL A 463 -9.88 27.25 9.18
CA VAL A 463 -10.97 26.34 8.77
C VAL A 463 -11.19 25.23 9.81
N GLY A 464 -12.46 25.03 10.18
CA GLY A 464 -12.91 24.00 11.12
C GLY A 464 -12.98 22.59 10.50
N PRO A 465 -13.60 21.63 11.19
CA PRO A 465 -13.84 20.31 10.61
C PRO A 465 -14.73 20.42 9.36
N VAL A 466 -14.53 19.48 8.45
CA VAL A 466 -15.48 19.15 7.38
C VAL A 466 -16.16 17.84 7.80
N THR A 467 -17.44 17.69 7.49
CA THR A 467 -18.19 16.43 7.66
C THR A 467 -18.79 16.03 6.31
N MET A 468 -18.81 14.73 6.02
CA MET A 468 -19.23 14.21 4.73
C MET A 468 -20.05 12.93 4.95
N ARG A 469 -21.14 12.75 4.21
CA ARG A 469 -21.86 11.46 4.10
C ARG A 469 -22.33 11.26 2.66
N GLN A 470 -22.43 10.01 2.23
CA GLN A 470 -23.11 9.65 0.98
C GLN A 470 -24.60 9.45 1.25
N ARG A 471 -25.44 9.85 0.30
CA ARG A 471 -26.89 9.62 0.29
C ARG A 471 -27.24 8.25 -0.31
N PRO A 472 -28.43 7.70 0.02
CA PRO A 472 -29.02 6.56 -0.70
C PRO A 472 -29.08 6.72 -2.22
N ASP A 473 -29.23 7.94 -2.76
CA ASP A 473 -29.15 8.24 -4.19
C ASP A 473 -27.71 8.37 -4.76
N GLY A 474 -26.69 8.04 -3.97
CA GLY A 474 -25.28 8.04 -4.35
C GLY A 474 -24.59 9.42 -4.30
N LYS A 475 -25.34 10.51 -4.12
CA LYS A 475 -24.81 11.89 -4.01
C LYS A 475 -24.06 12.10 -2.70
N TYR A 476 -23.18 13.10 -2.64
CA TYR A 476 -22.38 13.40 -1.45
C TYR A 476 -22.82 14.71 -0.80
N LEU A 477 -23.25 14.66 0.46
CA LEU A 477 -23.60 15.83 1.25
C LEU A 477 -22.38 16.25 2.08
N ILE A 478 -21.89 17.46 1.86
CA ILE A 478 -20.66 18.01 2.44
C ILE A 478 -21.02 19.21 3.32
N GLY A 479 -20.66 19.16 4.61
CA GLY A 479 -20.87 20.24 5.57
C GLY A 479 -19.55 20.70 6.21
N GLY A 480 -19.50 21.94 6.68
CA GLY A 480 -18.34 22.49 7.38
C GLY A 480 -18.40 24.01 7.50
N SER A 481 -17.23 24.63 7.42
CA SER A 481 -17.03 26.09 7.29
C SER A 481 -16.10 26.34 6.09
N PHE A 482 -16.67 26.54 4.90
CA PHE A 482 -15.89 26.68 3.66
C PHE A 482 -16.48 27.74 2.70
N ARG A 483 -15.76 27.94 1.60
CA ARG A 483 -16.26 28.64 0.40
C ARG A 483 -16.32 27.61 -0.73
N ALA A 484 -17.35 27.68 -1.59
CA ALA A 484 -17.41 26.84 -2.79
C ALA A 484 -16.74 27.53 -3.99
N ASP A 485 -16.82 28.86 -4.02
CA ASP A 485 -16.24 29.76 -5.02
C ASP A 485 -15.38 30.85 -4.32
N GLN A 486 -14.89 31.86 -5.06
CA GLN A 486 -14.02 32.90 -4.47
C GLN A 486 -14.81 33.99 -3.69
N SER A 487 -16.09 34.17 -4.01
CA SER A 487 -16.98 35.22 -3.49
C SER A 487 -17.83 34.78 -2.29
N THR A 488 -18.30 33.53 -2.28
CA THR A 488 -19.46 33.11 -1.48
C THR A 488 -19.09 32.02 -0.47
N ARG A 489 -19.57 32.16 0.77
CA ARG A 489 -19.50 31.09 1.79
C ARG A 489 -20.65 30.12 1.60
N TYR A 490 -20.36 28.84 1.77
CA TYR A 490 -21.37 27.79 1.88
C TYR A 490 -20.95 26.87 3.02
N ASN A 491 -21.85 26.60 3.95
CA ASN A 491 -21.57 25.71 5.08
C ASN A 491 -22.14 24.30 4.87
N LEU A 492 -22.93 24.11 3.81
CA LEU A 492 -23.52 22.84 3.37
C LEU A 492 -23.71 22.86 1.85
N VAL A 493 -23.30 21.80 1.15
CA VAL A 493 -23.51 21.62 -0.31
C VAL A 493 -23.78 20.15 -0.66
N LEU A 494 -24.58 19.92 -1.71
CA LEU A 494 -24.80 18.60 -2.30
C LEU A 494 -23.99 18.46 -3.59
N LEU A 495 -23.27 17.36 -3.73
CA LEU A 495 -22.49 17.01 -4.93
C LEU A 495 -23.07 15.78 -5.61
N ASN A 496 -23.11 15.80 -6.94
CA ASN A 496 -23.45 14.63 -7.75
C ASN A 496 -22.40 13.51 -7.62
N THR A 497 -22.71 12.34 -8.17
CA THR A 497 -21.81 11.16 -8.15
C THR A 497 -20.49 11.39 -8.88
N ASP A 498 -20.37 12.40 -9.73
CA ASP A 498 -19.15 12.83 -10.42
C ASP A 498 -18.41 14.00 -9.73
N GLY A 499 -18.90 14.48 -8.58
CA GLY A 499 -18.34 15.61 -7.84
C GLY A 499 -18.80 17.00 -8.32
N THR A 500 -19.61 17.09 -9.39
CA THR A 500 -20.21 18.36 -9.81
C THR A 500 -21.20 18.88 -8.75
N TRP A 501 -21.35 20.19 -8.65
CA TRP A 501 -22.27 20.81 -7.68
C TRP A 501 -23.72 20.63 -8.12
N ASP A 502 -24.56 20.07 -7.25
CA ASP A 502 -26.01 20.06 -7.44
C ASP A 502 -26.63 21.40 -6.99
N GLN A 503 -26.82 22.30 -7.95
CA GLN A 503 -27.46 23.60 -7.75
C GLN A 503 -28.98 23.53 -7.51
N THR A 504 -29.60 22.35 -7.59
CA THR A 504 -31.02 22.19 -7.20
C THR A 504 -31.22 22.09 -5.68
N PHE A 505 -30.13 21.88 -4.93
CA PHE A 505 -30.14 21.76 -3.46
C PHE A 505 -30.18 23.14 -2.77
N GLN A 506 -31.31 23.46 -2.14
CA GLN A 506 -31.64 24.78 -1.59
C GLN A 506 -31.11 24.96 -0.16
N SER A 507 -29.80 24.84 0.04
CA SER A 507 -29.15 25.06 1.34
C SER A 507 -29.28 26.53 1.80
N HIS A 508 -30.11 26.80 2.81
CA HIS A 508 -30.29 28.16 3.36
C HIS A 508 -29.07 28.72 4.13
N PHE A 509 -27.97 27.97 4.27
CA PHE A 509 -26.76 28.35 5.02
C PHE A 509 -25.81 29.24 4.20
N THR A 510 -26.24 30.47 3.88
CA THR A 510 -25.53 31.40 2.96
C THR A 510 -25.09 32.71 3.62
N SER A 511 -24.77 32.71 4.92
CA SER A 511 -24.44 33.91 5.69
C SER A 511 -22.92 34.13 5.87
N ASP A 512 -22.50 35.39 5.96
CA ASP A 512 -21.08 35.75 6.14
C ASP A 512 -20.55 35.60 7.59
N TRP A 513 -21.43 35.38 8.56
CA TRP A 513 -21.16 35.60 9.98
C TRP A 513 -21.18 34.31 10.82
N GLY A 514 -20.11 33.54 10.70
CA GLY A 514 -19.71 32.57 11.74
C GLY A 514 -20.46 31.23 11.76
N GLU A 515 -21.44 31.02 10.89
CA GLU A 515 -22.14 29.75 10.80
C GLU A 515 -21.22 28.61 10.34
N ASN A 516 -21.36 27.42 10.93
CA ASN A 516 -20.44 26.30 10.74
C ASN A 516 -21.13 24.97 11.08
N VAL A 517 -21.32 24.12 10.07
CA VAL A 517 -21.84 22.74 10.24
C VAL A 517 -20.75 21.88 10.87
N LYS A 518 -20.99 21.37 12.08
CA LYS A 518 -20.02 20.52 12.80
C LYS A 518 -20.14 19.06 12.39
N ASP A 519 -21.39 18.57 12.30
CA ASP A 519 -21.68 17.20 11.88
C ASP A 519 -23.03 17.10 11.14
N LEU A 520 -23.18 16.04 10.36
CA LEU A 520 -24.40 15.73 9.63
C LEU A 520 -24.64 14.22 9.52
N VAL A 521 -25.90 13.82 9.52
CA VAL A 521 -26.36 12.44 9.35
C VAL A 521 -27.39 12.42 8.22
N VAL A 522 -27.26 11.48 7.28
CA VAL A 522 -28.23 11.27 6.21
C VAL A 522 -29.22 10.18 6.62
N LEU A 523 -30.50 10.39 6.31
CA LEU A 523 -31.59 9.47 6.58
C LEU A 523 -31.91 8.61 5.35
N PRO A 524 -32.56 7.43 5.50
CA PRO A 524 -32.82 6.50 4.40
C PRO A 524 -33.68 7.06 3.25
N ASP A 525 -34.38 8.16 3.48
CA ASP A 525 -35.27 8.85 2.52
C ASP A 525 -34.61 10.09 1.86
N ASN A 526 -33.27 10.15 1.87
CA ASN A 526 -32.43 11.26 1.38
C ASN A 526 -32.57 12.59 2.14
N ARG A 527 -33.38 12.66 3.22
CA ARG A 527 -33.35 13.77 4.18
C ARG A 527 -32.03 13.78 4.96
N ALA A 528 -31.70 14.89 5.59
CA ALA A 528 -30.49 15.01 6.41
C ALA A 528 -30.77 15.72 7.74
N LEU A 529 -30.09 15.31 8.79
CA LEU A 529 -29.94 16.06 10.04
C LEU A 529 -28.58 16.76 10.03
N VAL A 530 -28.56 18.04 10.38
CA VAL A 530 -27.37 18.90 10.35
C VAL A 530 -27.29 19.68 11.66
N CYS A 531 -26.12 19.71 12.31
CA CYS A 531 -25.90 20.48 13.54
C CYS A 531 -24.70 21.42 13.47
N GLY A 532 -24.68 22.41 14.35
CA GLY A 532 -23.48 23.21 14.57
C GLY A 532 -23.70 24.58 15.19
N SER A 533 -22.79 25.49 14.83
CA SER A 533 -22.87 26.91 15.17
C SER A 533 -23.79 27.57 14.12
N PHE A 534 -25.03 27.92 14.47
CA PHE A 534 -25.97 28.62 13.56
C PHE A 534 -26.52 29.88 14.24
N ILE A 535 -26.69 30.97 13.49
CA ILE A 535 -26.92 32.31 14.04
C ILE A 535 -27.99 33.06 13.22
N TRP A 536 -29.25 32.98 13.72
CA TRP A 536 -30.40 33.81 13.32
C TRP A 536 -30.97 33.50 11.91
N PRO A 537 -32.28 33.70 11.63
CA PRO A 537 -33.34 34.23 12.49
C PRO A 537 -33.98 33.21 13.44
N SER A 538 -33.73 31.91 13.29
CA SER A 538 -34.18 30.87 14.21
C SER A 538 -33.00 30.16 14.85
N LEU A 539 -32.96 30.08 16.18
CA LEU A 539 -31.86 29.52 16.99
C LEU A 539 -31.76 27.97 16.94
N LYS A 540 -32.10 27.35 15.81
CA LYS A 540 -32.13 25.89 15.62
C LYS A 540 -30.70 25.34 15.43
N LYS A 541 -29.98 25.04 16.52
CA LYS A 541 -28.63 24.41 16.46
C LYS A 541 -28.62 22.97 15.89
N VAL A 542 -29.78 22.36 15.71
CA VAL A 542 -30.00 21.19 14.86
C VAL A 542 -31.13 21.50 13.88
N VAL A 543 -30.98 21.11 12.61
CA VAL A 543 -32.00 21.25 11.58
C VAL A 543 -32.15 19.91 10.85
N ARG A 544 -33.40 19.46 10.61
CA ARG A 544 -33.66 18.44 9.59
C ARG A 544 -34.00 19.12 8.28
N LEU A 545 -33.40 18.63 7.20
CA LEU A 545 -33.62 19.09 5.84
C LEU A 545 -34.41 18.05 5.05
N LEU A 546 -35.26 18.52 4.15
CA LEU A 546 -35.88 17.71 3.12
C LEU A 546 -34.83 17.29 2.07
N ALA A 547 -35.19 16.36 1.18
CA ALA A 547 -34.26 15.81 0.19
C ALA A 547 -33.76 16.84 -0.85
N ASP A 548 -34.42 18.00 -0.94
CA ASP A 548 -34.07 19.17 -1.75
C ASP A 548 -33.22 20.22 -1.00
N GLY A 549 -32.91 20.01 0.29
CA GLY A 549 -32.12 20.93 1.11
C GLY A 549 -32.91 22.01 1.85
N THR A 550 -34.21 22.14 1.62
CA THR A 550 -35.08 23.04 2.41
C THR A 550 -35.29 22.51 3.83
N ALA A 551 -35.61 23.38 4.79
CA ALA A 551 -35.82 22.96 6.18
C ALA A 551 -37.16 22.21 6.37
N ASP A 552 -37.13 21.03 6.99
CA ASP A 552 -38.32 20.23 7.28
C ASP A 552 -39.16 20.89 8.39
N PRO A 553 -40.39 21.39 8.09
CA PRO A 553 -41.21 22.07 9.07
C PRO A 553 -41.78 21.13 10.14
N SER A 554 -41.76 19.81 9.91
CA SER A 554 -42.16 18.82 10.92
C SER A 554 -41.10 18.59 12.00
N PHE A 555 -39.90 19.18 11.87
CA PHE A 555 -38.81 19.01 12.84
C PHE A 555 -38.63 20.26 13.72
N THR A 556 -39.11 20.16 14.97
CA THR A 556 -39.19 21.29 15.92
C THR A 556 -38.28 21.09 17.12
N THR A 557 -37.09 21.66 17.04
CA THR A 557 -36.02 21.53 18.03
C THR A 557 -36.12 22.56 19.16
N GLN A 558 -36.10 22.09 20.41
CA GLN A 558 -36.11 22.92 21.63
C GLN A 558 -34.73 23.00 22.32
N VAL A 559 -33.64 23.16 21.55
CA VAL A 559 -32.29 22.76 21.98
C VAL A 559 -31.33 23.94 22.19
N ALA A 560 -30.50 23.86 23.23
CA ALA A 560 -29.22 24.56 23.43
C ALA A 560 -29.12 26.06 23.06
N GLN A 561 -29.26 26.94 24.05
CA GLN A 561 -28.94 28.37 23.88
C GLN A 561 -27.45 28.70 24.07
N ASN A 562 -26.72 27.97 24.92
CA ASN A 562 -25.49 28.50 25.55
C ASN A 562 -24.15 27.86 25.12
N GLY A 563 -24.16 26.83 24.28
CA GLY A 563 -22.96 26.17 23.74
C GLY A 563 -23.28 25.47 22.42
N ASP A 564 -22.27 25.00 21.70
CA ASP A 564 -22.45 24.38 20.38
C ASP A 564 -22.76 22.88 20.45
N ILE A 565 -23.36 22.36 19.38
CA ILE A 565 -23.58 20.93 19.16
C ILE A 565 -22.54 20.46 18.15
N LEU A 566 -21.67 19.55 18.57
CA LEU A 566 -20.44 19.18 17.86
C LEU A 566 -20.59 17.86 17.07
N CYS A 567 -21.44 16.93 17.53
CA CYS A 567 -21.70 15.65 16.88
C CYS A 567 -23.14 15.16 17.13
N MET A 568 -23.63 14.32 16.22
CA MET A 568 -24.92 13.63 16.34
C MET A 568 -24.85 12.16 15.96
N ALA A 569 -25.74 11.35 16.53
CA ALA A 569 -25.99 9.98 16.08
C ALA A 569 -27.50 9.68 16.05
N VAL A 570 -27.97 9.02 15.00
CA VAL A 570 -29.37 8.56 14.89
C VAL A 570 -29.45 7.11 15.34
N GLN A 571 -30.29 6.83 16.32
CA GLN A 571 -30.55 5.47 16.83
C GLN A 571 -31.50 4.71 15.86
N PRO A 572 -31.51 3.36 15.88
CA PRO A 572 -32.34 2.56 14.97
C PRO A 572 -33.86 2.78 15.07
N ASP A 573 -34.33 3.38 16.17
CA ASP A 573 -35.72 3.78 16.41
C ASP A 573 -36.06 5.20 15.88
N GLY A 574 -35.10 5.87 15.24
CA GLY A 574 -35.23 7.23 14.72
C GLY A 574 -35.01 8.34 15.73
N ARG A 575 -34.70 8.04 17.00
CA ARG A 575 -34.27 9.06 17.98
C ARG A 575 -32.89 9.61 17.63
N VAL A 576 -32.60 10.85 18.04
CA VAL A 576 -31.36 11.55 17.71
C VAL A 576 -30.59 11.91 18.98
N LEU A 577 -29.40 11.34 19.16
CA LEU A 577 -28.44 11.79 20.17
C LEU A 577 -27.69 13.01 19.66
N ILE A 578 -27.49 13.97 20.55
CA ILE A 578 -26.78 15.24 20.31
C ILE A 578 -25.76 15.46 21.43
N ALA A 579 -24.54 15.90 21.10
CA ALA A 579 -23.50 16.18 22.10
C ALA A 579 -22.64 17.39 21.69
N GLY A 580 -22.00 18.05 22.67
CA GLY A 580 -21.18 19.22 22.41
C GLY A 580 -20.74 19.98 23.66
N ASP A 581 -20.86 21.30 23.61
CA ASP A 581 -20.50 22.25 24.68
C ASP A 581 -21.73 22.88 25.36
N PHE A 582 -22.94 22.63 24.86
CA PHE A 582 -24.19 23.12 25.48
C PHE A 582 -24.40 22.59 26.90
N THR A 583 -25.04 23.38 27.78
CA THR A 583 -25.41 22.93 29.14
C THR A 583 -26.85 23.21 29.55
N LEU A 584 -27.69 23.75 28.67
CA LEU A 584 -29.09 24.10 28.96
C LEU A 584 -30.06 23.72 27.84
N LEU A 585 -31.26 23.27 28.20
CA LEU A 585 -32.40 23.07 27.28
C LEU A 585 -33.13 24.41 27.04
N GLN A 586 -33.61 24.65 25.81
CA GLN A 586 -34.21 25.93 25.43
C GLN A 586 -35.54 26.17 26.19
N GLY A 587 -35.69 27.35 26.79
CA GLY A 587 -36.96 27.80 27.39
C GLY A 587 -37.41 27.10 28.68
N THR A 588 -36.75 26.02 29.11
CA THR A 588 -37.13 25.28 30.34
C THR A 588 -36.17 25.50 31.50
N GLY A 589 -34.93 25.96 31.24
CA GLY A 589 -33.88 26.08 32.27
C GLY A 589 -33.29 24.74 32.73
N THR A 590 -33.70 23.62 32.13
CA THR A 590 -33.17 22.29 32.46
C THR A 590 -31.68 22.22 32.13
N VAL A 591 -30.85 21.86 33.11
CA VAL A 591 -29.42 21.60 32.89
C VAL A 591 -29.27 20.31 32.08
N LEU A 592 -28.51 20.38 30.99
CA LEU A 592 -28.13 19.24 30.16
C LEU A 592 -26.65 18.97 30.38
N GLY A 593 -26.28 17.73 30.69
CA GLY A 593 -24.89 17.34 30.95
C GLY A 593 -24.03 17.18 29.69
N ARG A 594 -24.07 18.16 28.77
CA ARG A 594 -23.35 18.20 27.47
C ARG A 594 -23.72 17.12 26.44
N ILE A 595 -24.71 16.30 26.77
CA ILE A 595 -25.35 15.31 25.91
C ILE A 595 -26.87 15.34 26.14
N ALA A 596 -27.65 15.04 25.11
CA ALA A 596 -29.10 14.89 25.19
C ALA A 596 -29.63 13.96 24.07
N ARG A 597 -30.89 13.54 24.19
CA ARG A 597 -31.63 12.83 23.14
C ARG A 597 -32.86 13.60 22.71
N LEU A 598 -33.16 13.52 21.41
CA LEU A 598 -34.35 14.04 20.77
C LEU A 598 -35.21 12.89 20.24
N MET A 599 -36.52 13.09 20.24
CA MET A 599 -37.49 12.24 19.55
C MET A 599 -37.41 12.44 18.02
N PRO A 600 -38.02 11.54 17.22
CA PRO A 600 -37.99 11.64 15.75
C PRO A 600 -38.61 12.91 15.15
N ASP A 601 -39.33 13.73 15.92
CA ASP A 601 -39.87 15.04 15.54
C ASP A 601 -39.00 16.23 15.99
N GLY A 602 -37.88 15.97 16.66
CA GLY A 602 -36.95 16.98 17.18
C GLY A 602 -37.29 17.51 18.58
N THR A 603 -38.39 17.07 19.19
CA THR A 603 -38.70 17.36 20.59
C THR A 603 -37.72 16.65 21.54
N PHE A 604 -37.56 17.14 22.77
CA PHE A 604 -36.66 16.53 23.75
C PHE A 604 -37.22 15.19 24.26
N ASP A 605 -36.37 14.17 24.41
CA ASP A 605 -36.75 12.87 24.98
C ASP A 605 -36.45 12.83 26.50
N PRO A 606 -37.47 12.93 27.37
CA PRO A 606 -37.28 12.93 28.83
C PRO A 606 -36.91 11.56 29.40
N SER A 607 -36.88 10.49 28.59
CA SER A 607 -36.38 9.16 29.02
C SER A 607 -34.85 9.06 29.04
N PHE A 608 -34.15 10.08 28.54
CA PHE A 608 -32.70 10.15 28.54
C PHE A 608 -32.20 11.06 29.67
N ILE A 609 -31.60 10.48 30.70
CA ILE A 609 -31.31 11.12 32.00
C ILE A 609 -29.80 11.09 32.27
N PRO A 610 -29.00 11.98 31.64
CA PRO A 610 -27.55 12.05 31.84
C PRO A 610 -27.14 12.72 33.17
N GLY A 611 -28.11 13.13 34.00
CA GLY A 611 -27.86 13.89 35.24
C GLY A 611 -27.06 15.18 34.96
N SER A 612 -26.02 15.42 35.74
CA SER A 612 -25.06 16.52 35.48
C SER A 612 -24.10 16.23 34.31
N GLY A 613 -24.04 14.98 33.82
CA GLY A 613 -23.23 14.53 32.69
C GLY A 613 -21.76 14.96 32.74
N PHE A 614 -21.24 15.43 31.61
CA PHE A 614 -19.81 15.68 31.38
C PHE A 614 -19.33 17.07 31.83
N ASP A 615 -18.09 17.14 32.30
CA ASP A 615 -17.44 18.38 32.74
C ASP A 615 -16.97 19.29 31.59
N GLN A 616 -16.42 18.72 30.52
CA GLN A 616 -15.96 19.44 29.31
C GLN A 616 -16.61 18.89 28.03
N GLU A 617 -16.34 19.53 26.89
CA GLU A 617 -17.05 19.25 25.63
C GLU A 617 -16.91 17.80 25.13
N VAL A 618 -18.00 17.29 24.57
CA VAL A 618 -18.10 15.98 23.92
C VAL A 618 -18.09 16.20 22.41
N GLU A 619 -17.12 15.61 21.71
CA GLU A 619 -16.85 15.90 20.29
C GLU A 619 -17.28 14.77 19.34
N HIS A 620 -17.44 13.55 19.85
CA HIS A 620 -17.81 12.40 19.02
C HIS A 620 -18.77 11.44 19.74
N ILE A 621 -19.68 10.84 18.98
CA ILE A 621 -20.60 9.79 19.42
C ILE A 621 -20.43 8.59 18.47
N ALA A 622 -20.39 7.37 19.03
CA ALA A 622 -20.52 6.12 18.28
C ALA A 622 -21.56 5.21 18.96
N LEU A 623 -22.43 4.60 18.16
CA LEU A 623 -23.46 3.68 18.64
C LEU A 623 -22.99 2.23 18.56
N ARG A 624 -23.33 1.44 19.58
CA ARG A 624 -23.24 -0.02 19.54
C ARG A 624 -24.56 -0.64 19.08
N PRO A 625 -24.56 -1.86 18.48
CA PRO A 625 -25.78 -2.54 18.03
C PRO A 625 -26.80 -2.86 19.12
N ASP A 626 -26.36 -2.93 20.39
CA ASP A 626 -27.19 -3.15 21.58
C ASP A 626 -27.83 -1.87 22.15
N GLY A 627 -27.57 -0.71 21.53
CA GLY A 627 -28.06 0.59 21.97
C GLY A 627 -27.20 1.31 23.00
N ARG A 628 -26.08 0.73 23.46
CA ARG A 628 -25.09 1.47 24.27
C ARG A 628 -24.38 2.53 23.42
N ILE A 629 -23.98 3.60 24.09
CA ILE A 629 -23.51 4.84 23.46
C ILE A 629 -22.07 5.09 23.92
N VAL A 630 -21.11 5.05 23.00
CA VAL A 630 -19.72 5.43 23.29
C VAL A 630 -19.52 6.88 22.87
N VAL A 631 -18.83 7.67 23.69
CA VAL A 631 -18.50 9.06 23.39
C VAL A 631 -17.04 9.37 23.67
N SER A 632 -16.49 10.34 22.94
CA SER A 632 -15.19 10.93 23.26
C SER A 632 -15.20 12.46 23.17
N GLY A 633 -14.25 13.10 23.86
CA GLY A 633 -14.17 14.55 23.98
C GLY A 633 -13.00 14.99 24.85
N ARG A 634 -13.14 16.16 25.50
CA ARG A 634 -12.11 16.73 26.39
C ARG A 634 -12.40 16.47 27.87
N PHE A 635 -13.56 15.89 28.17
CA PHE A 635 -14.02 15.60 29.53
C PHE A 635 -13.03 14.76 30.34
N THR A 636 -13.00 15.01 31.64
CA THR A 636 -12.27 14.20 32.64
C THR A 636 -13.22 13.51 33.60
N ASN A 637 -14.52 13.82 33.53
CA ASN A 637 -15.51 13.38 34.49
C ASN A 637 -16.90 13.19 33.84
N TYR A 638 -17.68 12.27 34.39
CA TYR A 638 -19.12 12.14 34.16
C TYR A 638 -19.84 11.91 35.49
N GLN A 639 -20.79 12.79 35.85
CA GLN A 639 -21.57 12.72 37.11
C GLN A 639 -20.73 12.46 38.37
N GLY A 640 -19.57 13.12 38.50
CA GLY A 640 -18.62 12.93 39.61
C GLY A 640 -17.62 11.78 39.38
N THR A 641 -17.91 10.81 38.52
CA THR A 641 -17.05 9.65 38.24
C THR A 641 -15.94 10.02 37.24
N PRO A 642 -14.65 9.77 37.54
CA PRO A 642 -13.56 10.02 36.61
C PRO A 642 -13.68 9.20 35.32
N ARG A 643 -13.57 9.87 34.17
CA ARG A 643 -13.57 9.25 32.83
C ARG A 643 -12.63 10.04 31.92
N ALA A 644 -11.49 9.47 31.55
CA ALA A 644 -10.47 10.18 30.79
C ALA A 644 -10.81 10.22 29.30
N ARG A 645 -11.55 11.23 28.85
CA ARG A 645 -11.83 11.58 27.44
C ARG A 645 -12.65 10.57 26.63
N VAL A 646 -12.89 9.39 27.16
CA VAL A 646 -13.73 8.33 26.59
C VAL A 646 -14.67 7.81 27.68
N ALA A 647 -15.94 7.60 27.34
CA ALA A 647 -16.95 7.04 28.22
C ALA A 647 -17.97 6.23 27.42
N GLN A 648 -18.66 5.31 28.10
CA GLN A 648 -19.76 4.53 27.57
C GLN A 648 -20.99 4.76 28.45
N LEU A 649 -22.15 4.96 27.82
CA LEU A 649 -23.43 5.17 28.48
C LEU A 649 -24.40 4.06 28.11
N LEU A 650 -25.32 3.76 29.02
CA LEU A 650 -26.46 2.89 28.80
C LEU A 650 -27.54 3.60 27.94
N PRO A 651 -28.53 2.87 27.39
CA PRO A 651 -29.57 3.46 26.53
C PRO A 651 -30.47 4.51 27.22
N ASP A 652 -30.45 4.61 28.55
CA ASP A 652 -31.12 5.66 29.33
C ASP A 652 -30.24 6.91 29.55
N GLY A 653 -28.99 6.90 29.10
CA GLY A 653 -28.02 7.98 29.24
C GLY A 653 -27.17 7.94 30.51
N SER A 654 -27.37 6.96 31.40
CA SER A 654 -26.55 6.74 32.60
C SER A 654 -25.18 6.09 32.27
N LEU A 655 -24.22 6.14 33.20
CA LEU A 655 -22.86 5.63 32.97
C LEU A 655 -22.80 4.10 32.96
N ASP A 656 -22.27 3.51 31.89
CA ASP A 656 -21.85 2.10 31.88
C ASP A 656 -20.54 1.98 32.67
N THR A 657 -20.66 1.57 33.94
CA THR A 657 -19.53 1.38 34.85
C THR A 657 -18.71 0.12 34.56
N SER A 658 -19.19 -0.78 33.68
CA SER A 658 -18.42 -1.95 33.22
C SER A 658 -17.37 -1.61 32.16
N PHE A 659 -17.43 -0.38 31.60
CA PHE A 659 -16.48 0.14 30.64
C PHE A 659 -15.57 1.20 31.27
N ASP A 660 -14.26 0.99 31.23
CA ASP A 660 -13.27 1.99 31.67
C ASP A 660 -11.95 1.88 30.89
N THR A 661 -11.50 2.99 30.30
CA THR A 661 -10.19 3.07 29.63
C THR A 661 -9.02 3.37 30.59
N GLY A 662 -9.31 3.64 31.86
CA GLY A 662 -8.35 4.22 32.81
C GLY A 662 -7.81 5.55 32.28
N SER A 663 -6.51 5.78 32.42
CA SER A 663 -5.82 6.96 31.90
C SER A 663 -5.60 6.98 30.38
N ASN A 664 -6.04 5.95 29.65
CA ASN A 664 -5.60 5.71 28.26
C ASN A 664 -6.45 6.38 27.17
N GLY A 665 -7.61 6.95 27.48
CA GLY A 665 -8.45 7.61 26.47
C GLY A 665 -7.81 8.88 25.88
N LEU A 666 -7.88 8.98 24.54
CA LEU A 666 -7.35 10.10 23.74
C LEU A 666 -8.47 11.08 23.36
N TRP A 667 -8.12 12.36 23.28
CA TRP A 667 -8.99 13.39 22.69
C TRP A 667 -8.92 13.30 21.16
N GLY A 668 -10.00 12.82 20.56
CA GLY A 668 -10.15 12.67 19.10
C GLY A 668 -11.18 11.58 18.72
N PRO A 669 -11.30 11.27 17.43
CA PRO A 669 -12.38 10.46 16.88
C PRO A 669 -12.39 9.00 17.39
N ILE A 670 -13.58 8.41 17.32
CA ILE A 670 -13.88 7.03 17.73
C ILE A 670 -14.60 6.26 16.62
N ALA A 671 -14.39 4.95 16.58
CA ALA A 671 -15.12 4.01 15.74
C ALA A 671 -15.31 2.67 16.47
N ILE A 672 -16.47 2.04 16.32
CA ILE A 672 -16.71 0.65 16.78
C ILE A 672 -16.35 -0.30 15.64
N ALA A 673 -15.47 -1.25 15.90
CA ALA A 673 -15.10 -2.30 14.95
C ALA A 673 -16.13 -3.44 14.92
N ALA A 674 -16.09 -4.28 13.88
CA ALA A 674 -17.06 -5.34 13.65
C ALA A 674 -17.09 -6.45 14.74
N ASP A 675 -16.07 -6.50 15.59
CA ASP A 675 -15.95 -7.38 16.77
C ASP A 675 -16.40 -6.73 18.08
N GLY A 676 -16.91 -5.49 18.04
CA GLY A 676 -17.26 -4.71 19.23
C GLY A 676 -16.08 -4.00 19.91
N SER A 677 -14.84 -4.14 19.42
CA SER A 677 -13.71 -3.36 19.94
C SER A 677 -13.85 -1.88 19.58
N LEU A 678 -13.40 -1.00 20.47
CA LEU A 678 -13.40 0.45 20.27
C LEU A 678 -12.04 0.90 19.74
N LEU A 679 -12.02 1.59 18.61
CA LEU A 679 -10.86 2.29 18.08
C LEU A 679 -10.99 3.77 18.44
N ASN A 680 -9.98 4.34 19.09
CA ASN A 680 -9.93 5.75 19.49
C ASN A 680 -8.59 6.35 19.04
N GLY A 681 -8.65 7.31 18.12
CA GLY A 681 -7.48 8.04 17.64
C GLY A 681 -7.49 9.48 18.12
N GLY A 682 -6.32 10.07 18.30
CA GLY A 682 -6.21 11.45 18.77
C GLY A 682 -4.87 11.74 19.41
N SER A 683 -4.89 12.51 20.49
CA SER A 683 -3.76 12.75 21.41
C SER A 683 -4.27 13.14 22.80
N ILE A 684 -3.40 13.19 23.81
CA ILE A 684 -3.70 13.87 25.08
C ILE A 684 -3.45 15.39 24.88
N PRO A 685 -4.38 16.28 25.28
CA PRO A 685 -4.21 17.72 25.15
C PRO A 685 -2.88 18.19 25.76
N GLY A 686 -2.07 18.90 24.99
CA GLY A 686 -0.76 19.41 25.41
C GLY A 686 0.39 18.39 25.44
N VAL A 687 0.16 17.12 25.07
CA VAL A 687 1.18 16.06 25.10
C VAL A 687 1.29 15.36 23.73
N PRO A 688 1.93 15.97 22.71
CA PRO A 688 1.92 15.46 21.33
C PRO A 688 2.48 14.05 21.16
N SER A 689 3.44 13.63 21.99
CA SER A 689 4.03 12.29 22.00
C SER A 689 3.06 11.15 22.33
N THR A 690 1.84 11.47 22.77
CA THR A 690 0.77 10.48 23.00
C THR A 690 -0.12 10.26 21.78
N ALA A 691 0.14 10.96 20.67
CA ALA A 691 -0.69 10.87 19.47
C ALA A 691 -0.64 9.48 18.83
N GLY A 692 -1.74 9.06 18.23
CA GLY A 692 -1.89 7.75 17.62
C GLY A 692 -3.29 7.17 17.76
N ILE A 693 -3.40 5.85 17.56
CA ILE A 693 -4.65 5.07 17.62
C ILE A 693 -4.54 4.00 18.69
N ARG A 694 -5.50 3.96 19.61
CA ARG A 694 -5.64 2.91 20.63
C ARG A 694 -6.84 2.03 20.32
N ARG A 695 -6.70 0.73 20.54
CA ARG A 695 -7.80 -0.23 20.50
C ARG A 695 -8.13 -0.67 21.92
N PHE A 696 -9.41 -0.71 22.23
CA PHE A 696 -9.95 -1.12 23.52
C PHE A 696 -10.94 -2.26 23.33
N SER A 697 -11.02 -3.17 24.30
CA SER A 697 -12.06 -4.19 24.37
C SER A 697 -13.46 -3.56 24.54
N GLU A 698 -14.49 -4.41 24.50
CA GLU A 698 -15.85 -4.00 24.82
C GLU A 698 -16.01 -3.47 26.26
N GLN A 699 -15.07 -3.83 27.17
CA GLN A 699 -14.98 -3.38 28.56
C GLN A 699 -14.01 -2.20 28.75
N GLY A 700 -13.43 -1.66 27.67
CA GLY A 700 -12.51 -0.52 27.73
C GLY A 700 -11.05 -0.85 28.06
N THR A 701 -10.71 -2.12 28.29
CA THR A 701 -9.31 -2.52 28.53
C THR A 701 -8.47 -2.39 27.25
N LEU A 702 -7.28 -1.80 27.35
CA LEU A 702 -6.38 -1.60 26.20
C LEU A 702 -5.96 -2.94 25.58
N ASP A 703 -6.21 -3.12 24.28
CA ASP A 703 -5.84 -4.33 23.55
C ASP A 703 -4.36 -4.27 23.12
N LEU A 704 -3.49 -4.86 23.93
CA LEU A 704 -2.05 -4.93 23.66
C LEU A 704 -1.69 -5.79 22.44
N SER A 705 -2.60 -6.62 21.91
CA SER A 705 -2.33 -7.39 20.68
C SER A 705 -2.36 -6.51 19.42
N TYR A 706 -3.13 -5.43 19.43
CA TYR A 706 -3.17 -4.44 18.36
C TYR A 706 -1.97 -3.50 18.45
N GLN A 707 -0.91 -3.79 17.68
CA GLN A 707 0.27 -2.93 17.55
C GLN A 707 0.89 -2.56 18.93
N ASN A 708 1.04 -3.54 19.84
CA ASN A 708 1.48 -3.32 21.23
C ASN A 708 0.61 -2.32 22.03
N GLY A 709 -0.68 -2.20 21.68
CA GLY A 709 -1.68 -1.35 22.32
C GLY A 709 -1.88 0.03 21.68
N HIS A 710 -0.98 0.48 20.81
CA HIS A 710 -1.01 1.84 20.27
C HIS A 710 -0.28 1.92 18.93
N ALA A 711 -0.93 2.44 17.89
CA ALA A 711 -0.28 2.82 16.64
C ALA A 711 0.18 4.30 16.76
N PRO A 712 1.45 4.60 17.07
CA PRO A 712 1.90 5.97 17.36
C PRO A 712 1.89 6.84 16.11
N ALA A 713 1.39 8.08 16.26
CA ALA A 713 1.44 9.10 15.22
C ALA A 713 2.39 10.22 15.64
N ASN A 714 3.14 10.81 14.71
CA ASN A 714 4.00 11.96 15.03
C ASN A 714 3.22 13.28 15.21
N SER A 715 1.90 13.29 14.94
CA SER A 715 0.99 14.39 15.24
C SER A 715 -0.47 13.92 15.30
N THR A 716 -1.38 14.82 15.68
CA THR A 716 -2.76 14.47 16.07
C THR A 716 -3.62 13.99 14.89
N ILE A 717 -4.28 12.85 15.09
CA ILE A 717 -5.35 12.32 14.22
C ILE A 717 -6.62 13.16 14.40
N LYS A 718 -7.31 13.49 13.30
CA LYS A 718 -8.54 14.31 13.30
C LYS A 718 -9.72 13.69 12.57
N ALA A 719 -9.50 12.71 11.70
CA ALA A 719 -10.54 11.91 11.09
C ALA A 719 -10.25 10.41 11.26
N MET A 720 -11.29 9.64 11.57
CA MET A 720 -11.30 8.19 11.50
C MET A 720 -12.63 7.74 10.91
N ALA A 721 -12.60 6.76 10.01
CA ALA A 721 -13.78 6.12 9.46
C ALA A 721 -13.48 4.66 9.10
N LEU A 722 -14.43 3.76 9.33
CA LEU A 722 -14.26 2.31 9.17
C LEU A 722 -15.04 1.79 7.95
N ASP A 723 -14.38 1.01 7.08
CA ASP A 723 -15.00 0.14 6.07
C ASP A 723 -14.70 -1.31 6.45
N VAL A 724 -15.62 -1.94 7.19
CA VAL A 724 -15.57 -3.34 7.69
C VAL A 724 -14.30 -3.70 8.48
N ASP A 725 -13.17 -3.92 7.80
CA ASP A 725 -11.86 -4.28 8.34
C ASP A 725 -10.82 -3.14 8.28
N ARG A 726 -11.07 -2.11 7.47
CA ARG A 726 -10.13 -1.01 7.19
C ARG A 726 -10.49 0.26 7.94
N LEU A 727 -9.60 0.71 8.80
CA LEU A 727 -9.68 2.04 9.39
C LEU A 727 -8.96 3.05 8.47
N TYR A 728 -9.72 3.95 7.86
CA TYR A 728 -9.19 5.12 7.18
C TYR A 728 -8.94 6.22 8.21
N VAL A 729 -7.75 6.83 8.16
CA VAL A 729 -7.25 7.75 9.19
C VAL A 729 -6.71 9.01 8.53
N GLY A 730 -7.19 10.18 8.96
CA GLY A 730 -6.72 11.49 8.48
C GLY A 730 -6.29 12.40 9.64
N GLY A 731 -5.33 13.29 9.42
CA GLY A 731 -4.92 14.25 10.45
C GLY A 731 -3.73 15.12 10.10
N TRP A 732 -3.00 15.53 11.13
CA TRP A 732 -1.81 16.38 11.02
C TRP A 732 -0.50 15.61 10.89
N PHE A 733 -0.53 14.28 11.09
CA PHE A 733 0.64 13.42 11.07
C PHE A 733 1.30 13.32 9.70
N THR A 734 2.62 13.20 9.67
CA THR A 734 3.37 12.74 8.48
C THR A 734 3.89 11.32 8.65
N GLU A 735 3.59 10.67 9.78
CA GLU A 735 4.05 9.33 10.14
C GLU A 735 3.03 8.63 11.05
N LEU A 736 2.83 7.33 10.85
CA LEU A 736 2.05 6.45 11.72
C LEU A 736 2.72 5.08 11.82
N SER A 737 2.98 4.63 13.05
CA SER A 737 3.71 3.39 13.40
C SER A 737 5.09 3.30 12.76
N GLY A 738 5.90 4.38 12.83
CA GLY A 738 7.23 4.46 12.21
C GLY A 738 7.24 4.61 10.69
N ILE A 739 6.09 4.35 10.02
CA ILE A 739 5.96 4.45 8.57
C ILE A 739 5.57 5.88 8.22
N GLY A 740 6.30 6.52 7.29
CA GLY A 740 5.90 7.81 6.72
C GLY A 740 4.51 7.72 6.07
N ARG A 741 3.53 8.48 6.56
CA ARG A 741 2.15 8.55 6.09
C ARG A 741 1.73 10.02 5.98
N ASN A 742 1.72 10.60 4.79
CA ASN A 742 1.47 12.03 4.63
C ASN A 742 -0.02 12.41 4.82
N ARG A 743 -0.43 12.59 6.08
CA ARG A 743 -1.72 13.14 6.56
C ARG A 743 -2.99 12.34 6.28
N ILE A 744 -2.89 11.25 5.52
CA ILE A 744 -3.90 10.19 5.44
C ILE A 744 -3.23 8.83 5.30
N THR A 745 -3.87 7.79 5.86
CA THR A 745 -3.51 6.39 5.63
C THR A 745 -4.71 5.44 5.82
N ARG A 746 -4.52 4.17 5.46
CA ARG A 746 -5.42 3.05 5.75
C ARG A 746 -4.68 2.08 6.66
N VAL A 747 -5.29 1.77 7.80
CA VAL A 747 -4.75 0.90 8.85
C VAL A 747 -5.63 -0.34 8.94
N ASN A 748 -5.03 -1.52 8.97
CA ASN A 748 -5.77 -2.75 9.24
C ASN A 748 -6.11 -2.80 10.73
N THR A 749 -7.35 -3.13 11.08
CA THR A 749 -7.86 -3.11 12.48
C THR A 749 -7.37 -4.28 13.35
N GLY A 750 -6.34 -5.02 12.92
CA GLY A 750 -5.95 -6.32 13.47
C GLY A 750 -6.83 -7.46 12.94
N ASN A 751 -8.13 -7.21 12.77
CA ASN A 751 -9.07 -8.13 12.16
C ASN A 751 -9.06 -7.94 10.63
N ASN A 752 -8.28 -8.74 9.89
CA ASN A 752 -8.45 -8.85 8.44
C ASN A 752 -9.77 -9.61 8.17
N VAL A 753 -10.84 -8.93 7.76
CA VAL A 753 -12.17 -9.53 7.48
C VAL A 753 -12.38 -9.66 5.96
N SER A 754 -11.28 -9.91 5.23
CA SER A 754 -11.25 -10.10 3.80
C SER A 754 -10.28 -11.22 3.43
N VAL A 755 -10.66 -12.04 2.44
CA VAL A 755 -9.81 -13.09 1.85
C VAL A 755 -9.59 -12.88 0.36
N PHE A 756 -8.43 -13.31 -0.14
CA PHE A 756 -8.07 -13.22 -1.56
C PHE A 756 -8.05 -14.59 -2.23
N VAL A 757 -8.69 -14.68 -3.39
CA VAL A 757 -8.80 -15.95 -4.14
C VAL A 757 -8.60 -15.73 -5.63
N SER A 758 -7.73 -16.55 -6.22
CA SER A 758 -7.41 -16.57 -7.64
C SER A 758 -8.10 -17.77 -8.29
N VAL A 759 -9.33 -17.56 -8.79
CA VAL A 759 -10.05 -18.59 -9.54
C VAL A 759 -9.69 -18.52 -11.01
N LYS A 760 -9.41 -19.67 -11.62
CA LYS A 760 -9.21 -19.81 -13.07
C LYS A 760 -10.23 -20.80 -13.63
N ALA A 761 -11.00 -20.40 -14.64
CA ALA A 761 -12.09 -21.21 -15.17
C ALA A 761 -12.35 -20.93 -16.66
N TRP A 762 -12.55 -21.98 -17.46
CA TRP A 762 -12.95 -21.84 -18.86
C TRP A 762 -14.48 -21.87 -18.98
N LEU A 763 -15.03 -20.98 -19.78
CA LEU A 763 -16.39 -21.10 -20.32
C LEU A 763 -16.31 -21.88 -21.63
N GLU A 764 -17.17 -22.89 -21.81
CA GLU A 764 -17.20 -23.71 -23.02
C GLU A 764 -17.61 -22.89 -24.25
N GLY A 765 -18.66 -22.07 -24.15
CA GLY A 765 -19.24 -21.31 -25.26
C GLY A 765 -18.23 -20.53 -26.10
N PRO A 766 -17.40 -19.65 -25.50
CA PRO A 766 -16.38 -18.90 -26.21
C PRO A 766 -15.07 -19.68 -26.45
N TRP A 767 -14.94 -20.95 -26.03
CA TRP A 767 -13.67 -21.67 -26.10
C TRP A 767 -13.19 -21.89 -27.54
N ASN A 768 -11.95 -21.51 -27.82
CA ASN A 768 -11.32 -21.68 -29.12
C ASN A 768 -10.24 -22.76 -29.07
N ASN A 769 -10.55 -23.93 -29.62
CA ASN A 769 -9.62 -25.08 -29.60
C ASN A 769 -8.38 -24.93 -30.50
N VAL A 770 -8.30 -23.88 -31.34
CA VAL A 770 -7.12 -23.57 -32.15
C VAL A 770 -6.19 -22.60 -31.42
N THR A 771 -6.74 -21.57 -30.78
CA THR A 771 -5.94 -20.56 -30.05
C THR A 771 -5.76 -20.88 -28.55
N LEU A 772 -6.38 -21.95 -28.06
CA LEU A 772 -6.29 -22.48 -26.69
C LEU A 772 -6.63 -21.45 -25.60
N ARG A 773 -7.58 -20.57 -25.91
CA ARG A 773 -8.11 -19.49 -25.05
C ARG A 773 -9.58 -19.24 -25.36
N MET A 774 -10.26 -18.44 -24.56
CA MET A 774 -11.63 -17.98 -24.88
C MET A 774 -11.62 -16.80 -25.85
N ASN A 775 -12.56 -16.76 -26.80
CA ASN A 775 -12.75 -15.63 -27.69
C ASN A 775 -13.38 -14.44 -26.95
N ASP A 776 -12.88 -13.23 -27.18
CA ASP A 776 -13.33 -11.98 -26.57
C ASP A 776 -14.33 -11.21 -27.46
N PHE A 777 -15.20 -11.91 -28.20
CA PHE A 777 -16.05 -11.30 -29.24
C PHE A 777 -16.97 -10.20 -28.68
N GLN A 778 -17.68 -10.45 -27.57
CA GLN A 778 -18.53 -9.46 -26.90
C GLN A 778 -17.75 -8.17 -26.51
N ARG A 779 -16.47 -8.28 -26.14
CA ARG A 779 -15.60 -7.11 -25.89
C ARG A 779 -15.20 -6.42 -27.19
N SER A 780 -14.83 -7.19 -28.22
CA SER A 780 -14.46 -6.64 -29.54
C SER A 780 -15.60 -5.92 -30.27
N LEU A 781 -16.85 -6.30 -29.99
CA LEU A 781 -18.08 -5.67 -30.49
C LEU A 781 -18.54 -4.48 -29.63
N GLY A 782 -17.88 -4.20 -28.49
CA GLY A 782 -18.26 -3.15 -27.55
C GLY A 782 -19.60 -3.40 -26.83
N THR A 783 -20.05 -4.65 -26.74
CA THR A 783 -21.38 -5.00 -26.24
C THR A 783 -21.44 -5.39 -24.77
N ILE A 784 -20.31 -5.70 -24.12
CA ILE A 784 -20.26 -5.96 -22.66
C ILE A 784 -20.76 -4.72 -21.89
N PRO A 785 -21.76 -4.84 -21.00
CA PRO A 785 -22.28 -3.70 -20.24
C PRO A 785 -21.27 -3.23 -19.19
N LEU A 786 -21.23 -1.92 -18.94
CA LEU A 786 -20.40 -1.31 -17.90
C LEU A 786 -20.93 -1.56 -16.48
N GLN A 787 -22.12 -2.11 -16.34
CA GLN A 787 -22.72 -2.57 -15.08
C GLN A 787 -22.92 -4.08 -15.14
N GLU A 788 -22.72 -4.76 -14.02
CA GLU A 788 -22.92 -6.21 -13.93
C GLU A 788 -24.40 -6.61 -14.17
N PRO A 789 -24.66 -7.72 -14.89
CA PRO A 789 -26.03 -8.06 -15.30
C PRO A 789 -26.84 -8.82 -14.25
N TYR A 790 -26.23 -9.36 -13.20
CA TYR A 790 -26.84 -10.34 -12.31
C TYR A 790 -27.88 -9.71 -11.38
N THR A 791 -27.70 -8.46 -10.95
CA THR A 791 -28.78 -7.72 -10.24
C THR A 791 -30.04 -7.59 -11.12
N ALA A 792 -29.89 -7.34 -12.42
CA ALA A 792 -31.02 -7.27 -13.35
C ALA A 792 -31.64 -8.65 -13.66
N LEU A 793 -30.89 -9.74 -13.44
CA LEU A 793 -31.39 -11.13 -13.45
C LEU A 793 -31.99 -11.56 -12.09
N GLY A 794 -32.07 -10.66 -11.10
CA GLY A 794 -32.64 -10.95 -9.78
C GLY A 794 -31.70 -11.67 -8.80
N TYR A 795 -30.39 -11.70 -9.06
CA TYR A 795 -29.42 -12.30 -8.13
C TYR A 795 -29.23 -11.42 -6.89
N GLY A 796 -29.50 -11.98 -5.71
CA GLY A 796 -29.28 -11.31 -4.42
C GLY A 796 -27.84 -11.47 -3.92
N PHE A 797 -27.05 -10.41 -4.00
CA PHE A 797 -25.68 -10.41 -3.50
C PHE A 797 -25.62 -10.44 -1.96
N VAL A 798 -24.80 -11.33 -1.41
CA VAL A 798 -24.50 -11.46 0.03
C VAL A 798 -23.13 -10.86 0.33
N ASN A 799 -23.06 -9.95 1.31
CA ASN A 799 -21.82 -9.27 1.73
C ASN A 799 -21.04 -8.54 0.61
N SER A 800 -21.74 -8.14 -0.46
CA SER A 800 -21.28 -7.14 -1.43
C SER A 800 -22.44 -6.24 -1.88
N THR A 801 -22.13 -5.06 -2.43
CA THR A 801 -23.12 -4.19 -3.06
C THR A 801 -23.56 -4.76 -4.40
N ALA A 802 -24.86 -4.68 -4.69
CA ALA A 802 -25.46 -4.99 -5.98
C ALA A 802 -25.18 -3.91 -7.04
N GLY A 803 -25.26 -4.24 -8.33
CA GLY A 803 -25.16 -3.27 -9.43
C GLY A 803 -23.77 -2.67 -9.64
N ALA A 804 -22.71 -3.43 -9.35
CA ALA A 804 -21.31 -3.02 -9.52
C ALA A 804 -20.97 -2.61 -10.97
N THR A 805 -20.02 -1.67 -11.14
CA THR A 805 -19.65 -1.09 -12.44
C THR A 805 -18.15 -1.16 -12.72
N ILE A 806 -17.79 -1.06 -14.00
CA ILE A 806 -16.41 -1.01 -14.52
C ILE A 806 -16.17 0.25 -15.34
N ALA A 807 -14.91 0.70 -15.39
CA ALA A 807 -14.51 1.81 -16.25
C ALA A 807 -14.41 1.36 -17.72
N PRO A 808 -14.80 2.18 -18.72
CA PRO A 808 -14.68 1.82 -20.15
C PRO A 808 -13.27 1.43 -20.59
N SER A 809 -12.24 1.97 -19.92
CA SER A 809 -10.83 1.63 -20.14
C SER A 809 -10.54 0.13 -19.96
N VAL A 810 -11.24 -0.56 -19.06
CA VAL A 810 -11.06 -2.00 -18.77
C VAL A 810 -11.35 -2.87 -20.01
N LEU A 811 -12.29 -2.44 -20.86
CA LEU A 811 -12.66 -3.15 -22.08
C LEU A 811 -11.71 -2.87 -23.27
N THR A 812 -10.75 -1.93 -23.12
CA THR A 812 -9.74 -1.65 -24.16
C THR A 812 -8.61 -2.68 -24.20
N THR A 813 -8.45 -3.48 -23.13
CA THR A 813 -7.44 -4.55 -23.05
C THR A 813 -7.69 -5.63 -24.12
N THR A 814 -6.63 -6.05 -24.80
CA THR A 814 -6.64 -7.05 -25.88
C THR A 814 -5.66 -8.18 -25.62
N GLY A 815 -5.73 -9.26 -26.40
CA GLY A 815 -4.82 -10.41 -26.26
C GLY A 815 -5.28 -11.40 -25.19
N THR A 816 -4.33 -12.04 -24.49
CA THR A 816 -4.65 -13.06 -23.47
C THR A 816 -5.38 -12.50 -22.25
N THR A 817 -5.12 -11.23 -21.89
CA THR A 817 -5.79 -10.56 -20.77
C THR A 817 -7.06 -9.79 -21.16
N ALA A 818 -7.53 -9.91 -22.40
CA ALA A 818 -8.79 -9.33 -22.83
C ALA A 818 -9.97 -9.85 -21.99
N ILE A 819 -10.88 -8.98 -21.58
CA ILE A 819 -12.12 -9.40 -20.89
C ILE A 819 -13.02 -10.16 -21.87
N VAL A 820 -13.60 -11.27 -21.41
CA VAL A 820 -14.56 -12.10 -22.15
C VAL A 820 -15.98 -11.82 -21.67
N ASP A 821 -16.20 -11.83 -20.35
CA ASP A 821 -17.53 -11.63 -19.76
C ASP A 821 -17.50 -11.29 -18.25
N TRP A 822 -18.68 -10.99 -17.71
CA TRP A 822 -18.97 -10.89 -16.28
C TRP A 822 -19.27 -12.26 -15.66
N VAL A 823 -18.81 -12.50 -14.42
CA VAL A 823 -19.07 -13.70 -13.61
C VAL A 823 -19.46 -13.33 -12.18
N VAL A 824 -20.09 -14.26 -11.44
CA VAL A 824 -20.27 -14.15 -9.99
C VAL A 824 -19.41 -15.20 -9.29
N LEU A 825 -18.62 -14.75 -8.33
CA LEU A 825 -17.85 -15.60 -7.42
C LEU A 825 -18.60 -15.71 -6.08
N GLU A 826 -18.77 -16.93 -5.57
CA GLU A 826 -19.42 -17.22 -4.28
C GLU A 826 -18.44 -17.94 -3.34
N LEU A 827 -18.42 -17.52 -2.08
CA LEU A 827 -17.90 -18.27 -0.95
C LEU A 827 -19.07 -18.84 -0.15
N ARG A 828 -19.05 -20.14 0.11
CA ARG A 828 -20.11 -20.90 0.80
C ARG A 828 -19.58 -21.57 2.05
N SER A 829 -20.43 -21.69 3.07
CA SER A 829 -20.06 -22.22 4.39
C SER A 829 -19.59 -23.67 4.31
N GLU A 830 -18.51 -24.01 5.02
CA GLU A 830 -17.99 -25.38 5.17
C GLU A 830 -19.05 -26.33 5.76
N GLY A 831 -19.71 -25.94 6.85
CA GLY A 831 -20.72 -26.77 7.50
C GLY A 831 -22.10 -26.77 6.82
N SER A 832 -22.35 -25.82 5.91
CA SER A 832 -23.62 -25.69 5.19
C SER A 832 -23.40 -25.16 3.76
N PRO A 833 -22.97 -26.00 2.80
CA PRO A 833 -22.55 -25.54 1.48
C PRO A 833 -23.63 -24.85 0.62
N GLY A 834 -24.91 -25.02 0.95
CA GLY A 834 -26.02 -24.26 0.35
C GLY A 834 -26.08 -22.79 0.82
N THR A 835 -25.44 -22.45 1.94
CA THR A 835 -25.41 -21.09 2.51
C THR A 835 -24.23 -20.30 1.94
N ILE A 836 -24.54 -19.28 1.14
CA ILE A 836 -23.56 -18.30 0.67
C ILE A 836 -23.15 -17.41 1.85
N ALA A 837 -21.85 -17.37 2.15
CA ALA A 837 -21.25 -16.49 3.15
C ALA A 837 -20.84 -15.13 2.55
N SER A 838 -20.45 -15.11 1.27
CA SER A 838 -20.31 -13.88 0.48
C SER A 838 -20.37 -14.21 -1.02
N SER A 839 -20.87 -13.28 -1.82
CA SER A 839 -20.87 -13.34 -3.29
C SER A 839 -20.39 -12.01 -3.85
N ARG A 840 -19.69 -11.99 -4.99
CA ARG A 840 -19.23 -10.74 -5.63
C ARG A 840 -19.22 -10.87 -7.15
N ALA A 841 -19.60 -9.79 -7.84
CA ALA A 841 -19.44 -9.67 -9.29
C ALA A 841 -17.96 -9.44 -9.65
N ALA A 842 -17.48 -10.15 -10.66
CA ALA A 842 -16.09 -10.15 -11.12
C ALA A 842 -16.04 -10.30 -12.66
N LEU A 843 -14.86 -10.15 -13.25
CA LEU A 843 -14.63 -10.30 -14.69
C LEU A 843 -13.84 -11.58 -14.98
N ILE A 844 -14.03 -12.16 -16.16
CA ILE A 844 -13.23 -13.29 -16.64
C ILE A 844 -12.51 -12.94 -17.95
N ARG A 845 -11.22 -13.27 -18.03
CA ARG A 845 -10.31 -12.94 -19.16
C ARG A 845 -10.30 -14.02 -20.26
N SER A 846 -9.65 -13.76 -21.39
CA SER A 846 -9.41 -14.72 -22.47
C SER A 846 -8.51 -15.89 -22.02
N ASP A 847 -7.52 -15.60 -21.16
CA ASP A 847 -6.72 -16.56 -20.38
C ASP A 847 -7.46 -17.15 -19.16
N GLY A 848 -8.76 -16.87 -19.05
CA GLY A 848 -9.74 -17.36 -18.07
C GLY A 848 -9.37 -17.21 -16.60
N GLN A 849 -8.42 -16.34 -16.29
CA GLN A 849 -8.25 -15.83 -14.95
C GLN A 849 -9.47 -14.98 -14.58
N VAL A 850 -10.08 -15.25 -13.42
CA VAL A 850 -11.10 -14.39 -12.82
C VAL A 850 -10.39 -13.26 -12.06
N VAL A 851 -10.86 -12.04 -12.25
CA VAL A 851 -10.24 -10.79 -11.78
C VAL A 851 -11.27 -9.78 -11.29
N ASP A 852 -10.80 -8.81 -10.51
CA ASP A 852 -11.61 -7.70 -9.98
C ASP A 852 -12.04 -6.70 -11.08
N LEU A 853 -12.84 -5.71 -10.70
CA LEU A 853 -13.49 -4.70 -11.56
C LEU A 853 -12.51 -3.75 -12.29
N ASP A 854 -11.23 -3.76 -11.92
CA ASP A 854 -10.15 -3.09 -12.67
C ASP A 854 -9.68 -3.91 -13.88
N GLY A 855 -10.17 -5.15 -14.06
CA GLY A 855 -9.68 -6.11 -15.04
C GLY A 855 -8.27 -6.62 -14.77
N GLY A 856 -7.68 -6.26 -13.63
CA GLY A 856 -6.26 -6.38 -13.28
C GLY A 856 -6.01 -7.30 -12.10
N SER A 857 -6.66 -6.99 -10.97
CA SER A 857 -6.37 -7.52 -9.64
C SER A 857 -7.06 -8.83 -9.30
N LEU A 858 -6.63 -9.46 -8.19
CA LEU A 858 -7.32 -10.60 -7.60
C LEU A 858 -8.65 -10.21 -6.96
N VAL A 859 -9.62 -11.13 -6.97
CA VAL A 859 -10.91 -10.90 -6.32
C VAL A 859 -10.76 -11.01 -4.80
N GLU A 860 -11.22 -9.98 -4.11
CA GLU A 860 -11.30 -9.89 -2.65
C GLU A 860 -12.74 -10.18 -2.19
N MET A 861 -12.89 -11.08 -1.22
CA MET A 861 -14.19 -11.46 -0.66
C MET A 861 -14.24 -11.01 0.81
N ARG A 862 -15.27 -10.23 1.18
CA ARG A 862 -15.42 -9.60 2.50
C ARG A 862 -15.95 -10.61 3.55
N VAL A 863 -15.13 -11.59 3.89
CA VAL A 863 -15.37 -12.58 4.96
C VAL A 863 -14.10 -12.80 5.79
N PRO A 864 -14.20 -13.24 7.06
CA PRO A 864 -13.04 -13.66 7.85
C PRO A 864 -12.26 -14.80 7.18
N PRO A 865 -10.94 -14.88 7.35
CA PRO A 865 -10.14 -16.08 7.08
C PRO A 865 -10.76 -17.34 7.70
N GLY A 866 -10.76 -18.44 6.94
CA GLY A 866 -11.44 -19.67 7.31
C GLY A 866 -11.67 -20.59 6.11
N ASN A 867 -12.33 -21.72 6.35
CA ASN A 867 -12.62 -22.72 5.32
C ASN A 867 -13.91 -22.36 4.57
N TYR A 868 -13.83 -22.21 3.25
CA TYR A 868 -14.99 -21.95 2.39
C TYR A 868 -15.00 -22.86 1.16
N HIS A 869 -16.18 -23.33 0.76
CA HIS A 869 -16.36 -23.82 -0.60
C HIS A 869 -16.37 -22.63 -1.56
N VAL A 870 -15.64 -22.72 -2.67
CA VAL A 870 -15.57 -21.65 -3.67
C VAL A 870 -16.34 -22.08 -4.91
N ALA A 871 -17.33 -21.28 -5.32
CA ALA A 871 -18.14 -21.52 -6.50
C ALA A 871 -18.06 -20.36 -7.50
N LEU A 872 -18.09 -20.69 -8.79
CA LEU A 872 -18.15 -19.71 -9.88
C LEU A 872 -19.44 -19.92 -10.68
N ARG A 873 -20.17 -18.83 -10.91
CA ARG A 873 -21.39 -18.78 -11.74
C ARG A 873 -21.20 -17.83 -12.92
N HIS A 874 -21.92 -18.11 -14.01
CA HIS A 874 -21.96 -17.28 -15.21
C HIS A 874 -23.38 -17.24 -15.77
N ARG A 875 -23.77 -16.12 -16.39
CA ARG A 875 -25.13 -15.79 -16.83
C ARG A 875 -25.81 -16.80 -17.76
N ASN A 876 -25.05 -17.66 -18.46
CA ASN A 876 -25.61 -18.74 -19.28
C ASN A 876 -24.79 -20.05 -19.29
N HIS A 877 -23.94 -20.26 -18.28
CA HIS A 877 -23.18 -21.50 -18.09
C HIS A 877 -23.43 -22.06 -16.68
N LEU A 878 -23.58 -23.38 -16.58
CA LEU A 878 -23.77 -24.06 -15.30
C LEU A 878 -22.55 -23.84 -14.39
N GLY A 879 -22.81 -23.30 -13.20
CA GLY A 879 -21.77 -23.05 -12.20
C GLY A 879 -21.20 -24.33 -11.59
N ALA A 880 -19.98 -24.21 -11.09
CA ALA A 880 -19.23 -25.29 -10.43
C ALA A 880 -18.60 -24.80 -9.12
N MET A 881 -18.49 -25.71 -8.14
CA MET A 881 -17.94 -25.45 -6.80
C MET A 881 -16.86 -26.46 -6.43
N THR A 882 -15.92 -26.09 -5.56
CA THR A 882 -14.93 -27.02 -4.97
C THR A 882 -15.60 -28.14 -4.17
N ALA A 883 -15.09 -29.37 -4.27
CA ALA A 883 -15.67 -30.55 -3.60
C ALA A 883 -15.65 -30.43 -2.07
N THR A 884 -14.56 -29.90 -1.53
CA THR A 884 -14.38 -29.55 -0.12
C THR A 884 -14.33 -28.04 0.03
N ALA A 885 -14.49 -27.58 1.27
CA ALA A 885 -14.02 -26.27 1.65
C ALA A 885 -12.48 -26.20 1.51
N LEU A 886 -11.95 -25.00 1.29
CA LEU A 886 -10.52 -24.71 1.23
C LEU A 886 -10.18 -23.60 2.22
N PRO A 887 -9.01 -23.64 2.89
CA PRO A 887 -8.59 -22.58 3.79
C PRO A 887 -8.26 -21.31 2.98
N LEU A 888 -9.06 -20.26 3.16
CA LEU A 888 -8.85 -18.95 2.56
C LEU A 888 -8.34 -17.97 3.60
N SER A 889 -7.48 -17.04 3.17
CA SER A 889 -6.88 -16.03 4.05
C SER A 889 -6.60 -14.73 3.29
N HIS A 890 -5.94 -13.79 3.96
CA HIS A 890 -5.39 -12.59 3.32
C HIS A 890 -4.24 -12.89 2.35
N VAL A 891 -3.66 -14.10 2.38
CA VAL A 891 -2.76 -14.62 1.34
C VAL A 891 -3.59 -15.30 0.24
N ASN A 892 -3.29 -14.99 -1.02
CA ASN A 892 -4.00 -15.52 -2.18
C ASN A 892 -4.02 -17.06 -2.21
N THR A 893 -5.23 -17.63 -2.31
CA THR A 893 -5.43 -19.06 -2.60
C THR A 893 -5.79 -19.25 -4.07
N THR A 894 -5.00 -20.02 -4.81
CA THR A 894 -5.23 -20.29 -6.25
C THR A 894 -6.07 -21.55 -6.46
N ILE A 895 -7.12 -21.46 -7.27
CA ILE A 895 -8.09 -22.52 -7.55
C ILE A 895 -8.27 -22.67 -9.07
N ASP A 896 -7.72 -23.73 -9.64
CA ASP A 896 -7.78 -23.98 -11.09
C ASP A 896 -8.96 -24.91 -11.44
N LEU A 897 -10.12 -24.32 -11.75
CA LEU A 897 -11.28 -25.04 -12.28
C LEU A 897 -11.10 -25.49 -13.73
N THR A 898 -9.98 -25.19 -14.40
CA THR A 898 -9.62 -25.76 -15.72
C THR A 898 -8.90 -27.11 -15.59
N SER A 899 -8.27 -27.38 -14.45
CA SER A 899 -7.56 -28.64 -14.19
C SER A 899 -8.51 -29.81 -13.96
N THR A 900 -8.15 -30.98 -14.52
CA THR A 900 -8.82 -32.27 -14.29
C THR A 900 -8.63 -32.80 -12.86
N THR A 901 -7.58 -32.35 -12.14
CA THR A 901 -7.28 -32.82 -10.78
C THR A 901 -8.07 -32.09 -9.69
N THR A 902 -8.56 -30.88 -9.98
CA THR A 902 -9.34 -30.09 -9.02
C THR A 902 -10.67 -30.76 -8.75
N LEU A 903 -10.87 -31.27 -7.53
CA LEU A 903 -12.12 -31.92 -7.14
C LEU A 903 -13.24 -30.89 -7.02
N THR A 904 -14.37 -31.16 -7.66
CA THR A 904 -15.58 -30.33 -7.63
C THR A 904 -16.74 -31.03 -6.95
N TYR A 905 -17.67 -30.25 -6.40
CA TYR A 905 -18.93 -30.76 -5.85
C TYR A 905 -19.73 -31.52 -6.93
N GLY A 906 -20.51 -32.52 -6.51
CA GLY A 906 -21.21 -33.42 -7.43
C GLY A 906 -20.26 -34.28 -8.29
N THR A 907 -20.78 -34.88 -9.36
CA THR A 907 -20.02 -35.86 -10.17
C THR A 907 -19.68 -35.39 -11.58
N ASN A 908 -20.32 -34.32 -12.08
CA ASN A 908 -20.21 -33.87 -13.47
C ASN A 908 -20.20 -32.33 -13.60
N ALA A 909 -19.55 -31.62 -12.68
CA ALA A 909 -19.62 -30.15 -12.58
C ALA A 909 -19.10 -29.39 -13.81
N ARG A 910 -18.22 -30.03 -14.60
CA ARG A 910 -17.51 -29.40 -15.73
C ARG A 910 -17.41 -30.36 -16.91
N LYS A 911 -17.38 -29.83 -18.12
CA LYS A 911 -17.15 -30.54 -19.38
C LYS A 911 -15.65 -30.75 -19.60
N ASN A 912 -15.23 -31.94 -20.01
CA ASN A 912 -13.86 -32.16 -20.51
C ASN A 912 -13.82 -31.90 -22.03
N VAL A 913 -12.97 -30.97 -22.45
CA VAL A 913 -12.69 -30.66 -23.85
C VAL A 913 -11.17 -30.69 -24.06
N GLY A 914 -10.68 -31.73 -24.73
CA GLY A 914 -9.25 -31.87 -25.05
C GLY A 914 -8.34 -31.89 -23.82
N GLY A 915 -8.78 -32.50 -22.72
CA GLY A 915 -8.02 -32.57 -21.45
C GLY A 915 -8.14 -31.34 -20.55
N ARG A 916 -9.00 -30.37 -20.89
CA ARG A 916 -9.27 -29.16 -20.11
C ARG A 916 -10.71 -29.17 -19.61
N MET A 917 -10.93 -28.77 -18.38
CA MET A 917 -12.26 -28.68 -17.77
C MET A 917 -12.88 -27.30 -18.01
N MET A 918 -14.18 -27.26 -18.31
CA MET A 918 -14.93 -26.05 -18.67
C MET A 918 -16.30 -26.04 -17.98
N LEU A 919 -16.84 -24.87 -17.65
CA LEU A 919 -18.26 -24.76 -17.27
C LEU A 919 -19.14 -25.12 -18.48
N TRP A 920 -20.24 -25.85 -18.24
CA TRP A 920 -21.14 -26.29 -19.30
C TRP A 920 -21.97 -25.14 -19.84
N ALA A 921 -21.95 -24.89 -21.15
CA ALA A 921 -22.77 -23.85 -21.78
C ALA A 921 -24.25 -24.28 -21.91
N GLY A 922 -25.18 -23.32 -21.80
CA GLY A 922 -26.56 -23.48 -22.29
C GLY A 922 -27.70 -23.10 -21.35
N ASP A 923 -27.43 -22.62 -20.13
CA ASP A 923 -28.41 -22.25 -19.10
C ASP A 923 -28.95 -20.83 -19.35
N VAL A 924 -29.67 -20.64 -20.47
CA VAL A 924 -30.01 -19.30 -20.99
C VAL A 924 -31.08 -18.57 -20.19
N ASN A 925 -31.56 -19.16 -19.10
CA ASN A 925 -32.48 -18.56 -18.14
C ASN A 925 -31.91 -18.50 -16.70
N PHE A 926 -30.67 -18.98 -16.48
CA PHE A 926 -29.92 -18.95 -15.21
C PHE A 926 -30.59 -19.72 -14.05
N ASN A 927 -31.45 -20.71 -14.36
CA ASN A 927 -32.11 -21.53 -13.33
C ASN A 927 -31.21 -22.65 -12.76
N GLY A 928 -30.00 -22.85 -13.32
CA GLY A 928 -29.09 -23.91 -12.92
C GLY A 928 -29.37 -25.25 -13.60
N GLN A 929 -30.09 -25.27 -14.72
CA GLN A 929 -30.33 -26.46 -15.53
C GLN A 929 -30.14 -26.14 -17.02
N VAL A 930 -29.62 -27.11 -17.79
CA VAL A 930 -29.69 -27.11 -19.26
C VAL A 930 -30.64 -28.22 -19.69
N LYS A 931 -31.68 -27.82 -20.44
CA LYS A 931 -32.83 -28.64 -20.82
C LYS A 931 -33.38 -28.19 -22.17
N TYR A 932 -33.66 -29.13 -23.08
CA TYR A 932 -34.08 -28.79 -24.45
C TYR A 932 -35.60 -28.92 -24.71
N ALA A 933 -36.32 -29.67 -23.88
CA ALA A 933 -37.74 -29.97 -24.08
C ALA A 933 -38.52 -30.03 -22.76
N GLY A 934 -39.84 -29.83 -22.84
CA GLY A 934 -40.73 -29.70 -21.68
C GLY A 934 -40.71 -28.29 -21.05
N SER A 935 -41.47 -28.08 -19.98
CA SER A 935 -41.58 -26.76 -19.32
C SER A 935 -40.23 -26.25 -18.82
N ASN A 936 -40.01 -24.93 -18.90
CA ASN A 936 -38.79 -24.23 -18.51
C ASN A 936 -37.53 -24.84 -19.17
N ASN A 937 -37.55 -24.92 -20.50
CA ASN A 937 -36.39 -25.32 -21.31
C ASN A 937 -35.62 -24.10 -21.84
N ASP A 938 -34.38 -24.33 -22.23
CA ASP A 938 -33.42 -23.33 -22.72
C ASP A 938 -33.47 -23.11 -24.24
N ARG A 939 -34.24 -23.94 -24.95
CA ARG A 939 -34.46 -23.86 -26.40
C ARG A 939 -35.42 -22.73 -26.77
N ASP A 940 -36.50 -22.61 -26.00
CA ASP A 940 -37.60 -21.69 -26.30
C ASP A 940 -37.22 -20.20 -26.12
N PRO A 941 -36.40 -19.79 -25.13
CA PRO A 941 -35.85 -18.43 -25.08
C PRO A 941 -35.05 -18.05 -26.33
N ILE A 942 -34.24 -18.97 -26.90
CA ILE A 942 -33.51 -18.72 -28.17
C ILE A 942 -34.49 -18.47 -29.32
N LEU A 943 -35.53 -19.30 -29.45
CA LEU A 943 -36.56 -19.13 -30.49
C LEU A 943 -37.34 -17.81 -30.32
N VAL A 944 -37.76 -17.48 -29.10
CA VAL A 944 -38.43 -16.20 -28.80
C VAL A 944 -37.51 -15.02 -29.11
N ARG A 945 -36.23 -15.09 -28.75
CA ARG A 945 -35.24 -14.03 -28.98
C ARG A 945 -35.01 -13.72 -30.46
N ILE A 946 -35.11 -14.71 -31.35
CA ILE A 946 -35.03 -14.51 -32.80
C ILE A 946 -36.38 -14.25 -33.48
N GLY A 947 -37.48 -14.13 -32.72
CA GLY A 947 -38.79 -13.75 -33.27
C GLY A 947 -39.72 -14.91 -33.64
N GLY A 948 -39.48 -16.12 -33.13
CA GLY A 948 -40.46 -17.22 -33.12
C GLY A 948 -39.99 -18.51 -33.79
N THR A 949 -40.95 -19.23 -34.40
CA THR A 949 -40.77 -20.62 -34.86
C THR A 949 -40.00 -20.78 -36.18
N VAL A 950 -39.57 -19.68 -36.82
CA VAL A 950 -38.82 -19.70 -38.08
C VAL A 950 -37.33 -19.43 -37.81
N PRO A 951 -36.45 -20.44 -37.89
CA PRO A 951 -35.09 -20.36 -37.35
C PRO A 951 -34.07 -19.68 -38.28
N THR A 952 -34.47 -18.61 -38.97
CA THR A 952 -33.65 -17.91 -39.98
C THR A 952 -33.21 -16.51 -39.57
N ALA A 953 -33.80 -15.95 -38.52
CA ALA A 953 -33.44 -14.63 -37.98
C ALA A 953 -32.25 -14.71 -37.00
N ILE A 954 -31.59 -13.56 -36.82
CA ILE A 954 -30.41 -13.40 -35.96
C ILE A 954 -30.66 -12.19 -35.04
N ALA A 955 -30.49 -12.36 -33.73
CA ALA A 955 -30.62 -11.25 -32.78
C ALA A 955 -29.25 -10.90 -32.18
N THR A 956 -28.86 -9.63 -32.26
CA THR A 956 -27.51 -9.19 -31.87
C THR A 956 -27.43 -8.60 -30.46
N GLY A 957 -26.20 -8.50 -29.96
CA GLY A 957 -25.81 -7.80 -28.74
C GLY A 957 -25.42 -8.72 -27.58
N TYR A 958 -25.33 -8.14 -26.39
CA TYR A 958 -25.12 -8.87 -25.15
C TYR A 958 -26.44 -9.52 -24.71
N ARG A 959 -26.58 -10.81 -24.97
CA ARG A 959 -27.79 -11.61 -24.78
C ARG A 959 -27.50 -12.81 -23.89
N GLN A 960 -28.47 -13.21 -23.07
CA GLN A 960 -28.34 -14.42 -22.25
C GLN A 960 -28.45 -15.69 -23.11
N GLU A 961 -29.17 -15.57 -24.23
CA GLU A 961 -29.41 -16.61 -25.22
C GLU A 961 -28.25 -16.81 -26.21
N ASP A 962 -27.22 -15.97 -26.15
CA ASP A 962 -25.95 -16.13 -26.89
C ASP A 962 -25.04 -17.07 -26.09
N VAL A 963 -25.30 -18.38 -26.23
CA VAL A 963 -24.64 -19.49 -25.52
C VAL A 963 -23.16 -19.57 -25.85
N ASN A 964 -22.76 -19.14 -27.05
CA ASN A 964 -21.38 -19.18 -27.52
C ASN A 964 -20.62 -17.83 -27.42
N LEU A 965 -21.26 -16.80 -26.87
CA LEU A 965 -20.70 -15.47 -26.56
C LEU A 965 -20.12 -14.75 -27.81
N ASN A 966 -20.72 -14.93 -28.99
CA ASN A 966 -20.26 -14.32 -30.25
C ASN A 966 -20.94 -12.96 -30.57
N GLY A 967 -21.96 -12.57 -29.81
CA GLY A 967 -22.76 -11.35 -30.05
C GLY A 967 -23.97 -11.54 -30.99
N GLN A 968 -24.28 -12.78 -31.40
CA GLN A 968 -25.36 -13.12 -32.34
C GLN A 968 -26.09 -14.41 -31.92
N VAL A 969 -27.30 -14.28 -31.39
CA VAL A 969 -28.20 -15.39 -31.07
C VAL A 969 -28.76 -16.01 -32.36
N LYS A 970 -28.61 -17.33 -32.51
CA LYS A 970 -29.03 -18.11 -33.69
C LYS A 970 -29.55 -19.49 -33.30
N TYR A 971 -30.56 -19.98 -34.01
CA TYR A 971 -31.10 -21.34 -33.83
C TYR A 971 -30.63 -22.37 -34.87
N ALA A 972 -30.14 -21.91 -36.03
CA ALA A 972 -29.68 -22.77 -37.12
C ALA A 972 -28.54 -22.10 -37.92
N GLY A 973 -27.90 -22.87 -38.80
CA GLY A 973 -26.70 -22.45 -39.52
C GLY A 973 -25.41 -22.68 -38.70
N VAL A 974 -24.29 -22.19 -39.22
CA VAL A 974 -22.97 -22.33 -38.58
C VAL A 974 -22.86 -21.43 -37.33
N SER A 975 -22.29 -21.96 -36.26
CA SER A 975 -22.15 -21.30 -34.95
C SER A 975 -23.48 -20.78 -34.40
N ASN A 976 -24.42 -21.72 -34.20
CA ASN A 976 -25.71 -21.49 -33.54
C ASN A 976 -25.67 -21.93 -32.06
N ASP A 977 -26.59 -21.39 -31.26
CA ASP A 977 -26.63 -21.56 -29.79
C ASP A 977 -27.38 -22.82 -29.34
N ARG A 978 -28.19 -23.37 -30.24
CA ARG A 978 -28.97 -24.61 -30.06
C ARG A 978 -28.08 -25.85 -30.00
N ASP A 979 -27.02 -25.90 -30.80
CA ASP A 979 -26.17 -27.09 -30.91
C ASP A 979 -25.28 -27.34 -29.68
N PRO A 980 -24.66 -26.33 -29.03
CA PRO A 980 -24.02 -26.50 -27.72
C PRO A 980 -24.97 -27.09 -26.67
N GLN A 981 -26.21 -26.60 -26.57
CA GLN A 981 -27.23 -27.16 -25.66
C GLN A 981 -27.50 -28.65 -25.95
N LEU A 982 -27.76 -28.99 -27.22
CA LEU A 982 -28.06 -30.36 -27.65
C LEU A 982 -26.89 -31.32 -27.39
N VAL A 983 -25.66 -30.89 -27.68
CA VAL A 983 -24.45 -31.68 -27.36
C VAL A 983 -24.34 -31.87 -25.84
N ASN A 984 -24.59 -30.83 -25.05
CA ASN A 984 -24.46 -30.88 -23.60
C ASN A 984 -25.51 -31.75 -22.90
N ILE A 985 -26.70 -31.95 -23.49
CA ILE A 985 -27.68 -32.93 -22.98
C ILE A 985 -27.58 -34.32 -23.65
N GLY A 986 -26.50 -34.63 -24.38
CA GLY A 986 -26.26 -35.97 -24.94
C GLY A 986 -27.04 -36.24 -26.23
N GLY A 987 -26.95 -35.32 -27.19
CA GLY A 987 -27.77 -35.25 -28.40
C GLY A 987 -28.01 -36.56 -29.17
N THR A 988 -29.28 -36.99 -29.15
CA THR A 988 -30.01 -37.70 -30.22
C THR A 988 -31.48 -37.81 -29.83
N VAL A 989 -31.74 -38.08 -28.54
CA VAL A 989 -33.05 -37.99 -27.91
C VAL A 989 -32.99 -36.90 -26.82
N PRO A 990 -33.57 -35.70 -27.03
CA PRO A 990 -33.31 -34.53 -26.18
C PRO A 990 -34.16 -34.51 -24.90
N THR A 991 -34.06 -35.55 -24.08
CA THR A 991 -34.84 -35.75 -22.85
C THR A 991 -34.03 -35.64 -21.55
N ALA A 992 -32.70 -35.64 -21.63
CA ALA A 992 -31.86 -35.45 -20.45
C ALA A 992 -31.89 -33.98 -19.98
N VAL A 993 -31.72 -33.80 -18.67
CA VAL A 993 -31.49 -32.51 -18.02
C VAL A 993 -30.10 -32.54 -17.40
N ARG A 994 -29.31 -31.48 -17.56
CA ARG A 994 -28.04 -31.31 -16.86
C ARG A 994 -28.18 -30.21 -15.82
N THR A 995 -27.97 -30.53 -14.55
CA THR A 995 -28.08 -29.56 -13.44
C THR A 995 -26.70 -29.07 -13.02
N ALA A 996 -26.59 -27.79 -12.68
CA ALA A 996 -25.40 -27.22 -12.05
C ALA A 996 -25.02 -28.03 -10.81
N GLN A 997 -23.73 -28.22 -10.55
CA GLN A 997 -23.28 -28.96 -9.37
C GLN A 997 -22.99 -27.96 -8.25
N LEU A 998 -24.07 -27.30 -7.83
CA LEU A 998 -24.16 -26.37 -6.71
C LEU A 998 -25.32 -26.84 -5.81
N PRO A 999 -25.18 -26.79 -4.48
CA PRO A 999 -26.28 -26.98 -3.54
C PRO A 999 -27.11 -25.70 -3.32
#